data_AF-A0A7S3V529-F1
#
_entry.id   AF-A0A7S3V529-F1
#
_cell.length_a   1.000
_cell.length_b   1.000
_cell.length_c   1.000
_cell.angle_alpha   90.00
_cell.angle_beta   90.00
_cell.angle_gamma   90.00
#
_symmetry.space_group_name_H-M   'P 1'
#
loop_
_entity.id
_entity.type
_entity.pdbx_description
1 polymer ?
#
loop_
_entity_poly.entity_id
_entity_poly.type
_entity_poly.pdbx_seq_one_letter_code
_entity_poly.pdbx_strand_id
1 'polypeptide(L)'
;MKFKQKEGFFGNVECVSSKYSISRRGEIHTKVIDIPSPFNGRFRIDDVLEQSRHILMEFNQIYDSYYMGINKIEFYDENNDNVPYKNTCVDGEDVDHDNIKAAMPANGWWATCGEEHSLVFDFGKMVKIKEVYVWCANGASTPRIISITDAKSKTEQPKDEDPFCKSAYFQLAGNAGTDPEKNTFRKTPGPAKLLITLDDIVGILNANPPQSGFESFLSTDGKNLFVFYAKGAKTRALNYYFGEEPEAAVKLARSISLKTGVAIDDVAKRSMTLEELRAVRAIIVSKCVKKKWKSSEDRQLRPEDVNMYDFNFNLVKPITKKKHESLKELFDSGDSSPTYYVSHWFGGSVLDLINSCESHAMMHDLDASEAKYWVYAFANRHLDVGSDIVSDPSQSSFNRAMELAKGVLLIVDPKFDVVTRIWVNYELHRAVHSRLPIDVAIFNEGAIKMIVNQDLPNETTYQKRRREQQFPCDAMCDKFFQLQLHQGKASLENDKIRILNVMVENKANLDSKSIVQRIKAADSKDSTYVKDMERLSSIDNALKAEIAEKAISIALSTDEQSLENFFGHNLVEILGRDTLRKALQFDDLMNLNDVDDRIVEVLTGVIGPQIETFILDVCGCVNLTNACLVQMQLPETLLYLRLNFGNAPNITNEALLQFSKNIPGGLQTLLLDLTCCNAPDGSSVPQRLNSHLQALAGSIPSSLVHFGLTSTLGDDEHGMGIIDLAKCMPMGLEKFELALHWQGFNAETLNIMIGYLPSTIEDLNLSFLGGEHIDDTSLKSLAAECQKLVNLKSFKLKTSDSGSKGFYSVRDIQSLEILLACSEAL
;
A
#
# COMPACT_ATOMS: atom_id res chain seq x y z
N MET A 1 23.72 -36.01 -2.26
CA MET A 1 22.46 -35.25 -2.11
C MET A 1 22.59 -33.94 -2.86
N LYS A 2 21.72 -33.66 -3.85
CA LYS A 2 21.65 -32.33 -4.48
C LYS A 2 21.03 -31.38 -3.45
N PHE A 3 21.78 -30.38 -3.01
CA PHE A 3 21.23 -29.30 -2.19
C PHE A 3 20.17 -28.57 -3.02
N LYS A 4 18.89 -28.67 -2.61
CA LYS A 4 17.90 -27.66 -3.00
C LYS A 4 18.25 -26.41 -2.18
N GLN A 5 18.92 -25.44 -2.81
CA GLN A 5 18.94 -24.08 -2.29
C GLN A 5 17.48 -23.64 -2.13
N LYS A 6 17.09 -23.29 -0.90
CA LYS A 6 15.83 -22.57 -0.67
C LYS A 6 15.90 -21.27 -1.49
N GLU A 7 14.81 -20.93 -2.17
CA GLU A 7 14.66 -19.68 -2.91
C GLU A 7 15.07 -18.49 -2.02
N GLY A 8 15.73 -17.49 -2.62
CA GLY A 8 16.37 -16.39 -1.90
C GLY A 8 15.41 -15.60 -1.00
N PHE A 9 15.99 -14.85 -0.06
CA PHE A 9 15.32 -14.09 1.02
C PHE A 9 14.19 -13.13 0.56
N PHE A 10 14.06 -12.85 -0.74
CA PHE A 10 13.08 -11.92 -1.31
C PHE A 10 12.06 -12.53 -2.30
N GLY A 11 12.12 -13.83 -2.65
CA GLY A 11 11.13 -14.45 -3.56
C GLY A 11 10.98 -13.76 -4.94
N ASN A 12 9.96 -14.15 -5.72
CA ASN A 12 9.55 -13.42 -6.93
C ASN A 12 8.96 -12.07 -6.52
N VAL A 13 9.71 -10.98 -6.66
CA VAL A 13 9.24 -9.63 -6.31
C VAL A 13 8.52 -9.03 -7.52
N GLU A 14 7.25 -9.37 -7.71
CA GLU A 14 6.39 -8.72 -8.72
C GLU A 14 6.11 -7.23 -8.37
N CYS A 15 6.33 -6.84 -7.11
CA CYS A 15 5.99 -5.53 -6.56
C CYS A 15 7.20 -4.62 -6.28
N VAL A 16 8.09 -4.44 -7.25
CA VAL A 16 9.09 -3.37 -7.16
C VAL A 16 8.52 -2.10 -7.79
N SER A 17 8.62 -0.97 -7.07
CA SER A 17 8.36 0.38 -7.58
C SER A 17 9.01 0.52 -8.96
N SER A 18 8.18 0.58 -10.00
CA SER A 18 8.65 0.75 -11.37
C SER A 18 8.09 2.00 -12.01
N LYS A 19 8.98 2.79 -12.62
CA LYS A 19 8.61 3.94 -13.46
C LYS A 19 8.88 3.54 -14.90
N TYR A 20 7.96 3.87 -15.79
CA TYR A 20 8.11 3.63 -17.22
C TYR A 20 8.23 4.94 -17.97
N SER A 21 9.09 4.96 -18.98
CA SER A 21 9.21 6.08 -19.90
C SER A 21 9.27 5.57 -21.33
N ILE A 22 8.54 6.23 -22.23
CA ILE A 22 8.54 5.96 -23.67
C ILE A 22 9.08 7.20 -24.36
N SER A 23 10.16 7.06 -25.12
CA SER A 23 10.76 8.19 -25.84
C SER A 23 9.85 8.65 -26.99
N ARG A 24 9.68 9.97 -27.16
CA ARG A 24 8.69 10.56 -28.10
C ARG A 24 9.02 10.40 -29.60
N ARG A 25 10.13 9.76 -30.00
CA ARG A 25 10.60 9.73 -31.40
C ARG A 25 11.30 8.43 -31.88
N GLY A 26 11.07 7.33 -31.19
CA GLY A 26 11.59 6.00 -31.55
C GLY A 26 11.30 5.07 -30.38
N GLU A 27 10.65 3.93 -30.68
CA GLU A 27 10.00 2.99 -29.74
C GLU A 27 11.02 2.27 -28.84
N ILE A 28 11.66 3.05 -27.97
CA ILE A 28 12.51 2.57 -26.89
C ILE A 28 11.67 2.58 -25.62
N HIS A 29 11.50 1.42 -25.02
CA HIS A 29 10.81 1.21 -23.76
C HIS A 29 11.85 1.04 -22.67
N THR A 30 11.66 1.75 -21.56
CA THR A 30 12.53 1.64 -20.39
C THR A 30 11.69 1.36 -19.16
N LYS A 31 12.03 0.29 -18.45
CA LYS A 31 11.54 -0.03 -17.12
C LYS A 31 12.60 0.34 -16.09
N VAL A 32 12.29 1.30 -15.24
CA VAL A 32 13.15 1.71 -14.11
C VAL A 32 12.68 0.99 -12.87
N ILE A 33 13.59 0.39 -12.11
CA ILE A 33 13.34 -0.52 -10.99
C ILE A 33 14.17 -0.06 -9.80
N ASP A 34 13.53 0.22 -8.67
CA ASP A 34 14.22 0.52 -7.41
C ASP A 34 14.60 -0.76 -6.68
N ILE A 35 15.89 -1.02 -6.48
CA ILE A 35 16.36 -2.29 -5.92
C ILE A 35 16.58 -2.17 -4.42
N PRO A 36 15.92 -2.99 -3.57
CA PRO A 36 16.20 -3.04 -2.14
C PRO A 36 17.54 -3.71 -1.84
N SER A 37 18.18 -3.34 -0.75
CA SER A 37 19.45 -3.92 -0.32
C SER A 37 19.29 -4.87 0.87
N PRO A 38 19.92 -6.07 0.86
CA PRO A 38 20.61 -6.72 -0.26
C PRO A 38 19.64 -7.30 -1.30
N PHE A 39 20.01 -7.33 -2.58
CA PHE A 39 19.15 -7.89 -3.62
C PHE A 39 19.58 -9.26 -4.15
N ASN A 40 18.65 -10.21 -4.15
CA ASN A 40 18.74 -11.48 -4.86
C ASN A 40 17.33 -11.91 -5.28
N GLY A 41 16.94 -11.62 -6.52
CA GLY A 41 15.56 -11.83 -6.96
C GLY A 41 15.36 -11.66 -8.46
N ARG A 42 14.11 -11.83 -8.89
CA ARG A 42 13.65 -11.67 -10.28
C ARG A 42 12.77 -10.44 -10.43
N PHE A 43 12.85 -9.81 -11.60
CA PHE A 43 11.98 -8.72 -12.04
C PHE A 43 11.23 -9.16 -13.28
N ARG A 44 9.92 -8.97 -13.29
CA ARG A 44 9.12 -9.07 -14.51
C ARG A 44 9.32 -7.81 -15.36
N ILE A 45 9.53 -7.93 -16.68
CA ILE A 45 9.82 -6.80 -17.59
C ILE A 45 9.00 -6.81 -18.89
N ASP A 46 8.25 -7.88 -19.19
CA ASP A 46 7.40 -8.01 -20.39
C ASP A 46 6.12 -7.15 -20.35
N ASP A 47 5.86 -6.49 -19.24
CA ASP A 47 4.79 -5.51 -19.07
C ASP A 47 5.14 -4.14 -19.70
N VAL A 48 6.44 -3.89 -19.92
CA VAL A 48 6.95 -2.62 -20.47
C VAL A 48 7.78 -2.84 -21.73
N LEU A 49 8.66 -3.83 -21.74
CA LEU A 49 9.64 -4.04 -22.81
C LEU A 49 9.06 -4.86 -23.96
N GLU A 50 9.39 -4.47 -25.18
CA GLU A 50 9.03 -5.21 -26.38
C GLU A 50 10.07 -6.28 -26.73
N GLN A 51 9.77 -7.09 -27.76
CA GLN A 51 10.75 -8.03 -28.29
C GLN A 51 11.97 -7.28 -28.79
N SER A 52 13.17 -7.64 -28.31
CA SER A 52 14.41 -6.98 -28.71
C SER A 52 15.56 -7.97 -28.85
N ARG A 53 16.53 -7.57 -29.69
CA ARG A 53 17.82 -8.26 -29.79
C ARG A 53 18.79 -7.79 -28.70
N HIS A 54 18.60 -6.57 -28.19
CA HIS A 54 19.48 -5.98 -27.20
C HIS A 54 18.71 -5.55 -25.96
N ILE A 55 19.31 -5.74 -24.79
CA ILE A 55 18.88 -5.08 -23.57
C ILE A 55 20.03 -4.24 -23.02
N LEU A 56 19.77 -2.97 -22.78
CA LEU A 56 20.61 -2.06 -22.02
C LEU A 56 20.12 -2.05 -20.57
N MET A 57 20.98 -2.42 -19.63
CA MET A 57 20.77 -2.25 -18.19
C MET A 57 21.67 -1.15 -17.67
N GLU A 58 21.10 -0.11 -17.09
CA GLU A 58 21.84 0.97 -16.42
C GLU A 58 21.58 0.89 -14.93
N PHE A 59 22.66 0.85 -14.16
CA PHE A 59 22.67 0.77 -12.72
C PHE A 59 23.06 2.15 -12.18
N ASN A 60 22.23 2.72 -11.30
CA ASN A 60 22.47 4.05 -10.74
C ASN A 60 22.36 4.01 -9.22
N GLN A 61 23.28 4.73 -8.58
CA GLN A 61 23.48 4.81 -7.14
C GLN A 61 23.83 3.46 -6.50
N ILE A 62 24.50 3.48 -5.36
CA ILE A 62 24.78 2.29 -4.53
C ILE A 62 24.43 2.62 -3.07
N TYR A 63 24.13 1.60 -2.27
CA TYR A 63 23.64 1.85 -0.90
C TYR A 63 24.70 2.47 0.00
N ASP A 64 25.77 1.73 0.30
CA ASP A 64 26.80 2.12 1.28
C ASP A 64 28.15 1.47 0.97
N SER A 65 28.54 1.52 -0.32
CA SER A 65 29.80 0.97 -0.81
C SER A 65 30.47 1.99 -1.73
N TYR A 66 31.75 1.77 -2.05
CA TYR A 66 32.48 2.48 -3.09
C TYR A 66 32.49 1.73 -4.42
N TYR A 67 31.91 0.52 -4.45
CA TYR A 67 31.81 -0.31 -5.63
C TYR A 67 30.44 -0.98 -5.73
N MET A 68 29.99 -1.20 -6.96
CA MET A 68 28.83 -1.99 -7.30
C MET A 68 29.24 -3.44 -7.50
N GLY A 69 28.55 -4.38 -6.85
CA GLY A 69 28.85 -5.81 -6.92
C GLY A 69 27.65 -6.64 -7.37
N ILE A 70 27.75 -7.25 -8.56
CA ILE A 70 26.72 -8.12 -9.13
C ILE A 70 27.30 -9.51 -9.35
N ASN A 71 26.82 -10.50 -8.61
CA ASN A 71 27.22 -11.90 -8.76
C ASN A 71 26.63 -12.51 -10.04
N LYS A 72 25.37 -12.21 -10.35
CA LYS A 72 24.68 -12.91 -11.45
C LYS A 72 23.59 -12.06 -12.10
N ILE A 73 23.48 -12.16 -13.42
CA ILE A 73 22.34 -11.68 -14.21
C ILE A 73 21.88 -12.84 -15.10
N GLU A 74 20.57 -13.09 -15.17
CA GLU A 74 19.97 -14.06 -16.09
C GLU A 74 18.70 -13.49 -16.70
N PHE A 75 18.43 -13.84 -17.96
CA PHE A 75 17.21 -13.45 -18.66
C PHE A 75 16.36 -14.70 -18.93
N TYR A 76 15.05 -14.58 -18.78
CA TYR A 76 14.10 -15.67 -18.98
C TYR A 76 13.02 -15.23 -19.98
N ASP A 77 12.67 -16.11 -20.92
CA ASP A 77 11.62 -15.84 -21.92
C ASP A 77 10.21 -16.16 -21.39
N GLU A 78 9.21 -16.06 -22.26
CA GLU A 78 7.80 -16.34 -21.96
C GLU A 78 7.53 -17.78 -21.48
N ASN A 79 8.41 -18.74 -21.82
CA ASN A 79 8.33 -20.13 -21.39
C ASN A 79 9.10 -20.37 -20.08
N ASN A 80 9.65 -19.31 -19.47
CA ASN A 80 10.61 -19.35 -18.37
C ASN A 80 11.92 -20.09 -18.71
N ASP A 81 12.27 -20.20 -19.99
CA ASP A 81 13.56 -20.76 -20.40
C ASP A 81 14.64 -19.69 -20.28
N ASN A 82 15.82 -20.09 -19.79
CA ASN A 82 16.96 -19.18 -19.68
C ASN A 82 17.47 -18.81 -21.08
N VAL A 83 17.53 -17.50 -21.36
CA VAL A 83 17.93 -16.97 -22.66
C VAL A 83 19.43 -16.68 -22.66
N PRO A 84 20.23 -17.35 -23.52
CA PRO A 84 21.65 -17.07 -23.61
C PRO A 84 21.90 -15.68 -24.19
N TYR A 85 22.90 -14.99 -23.67
CA TYR A 85 23.27 -13.63 -24.08
C TYR A 85 24.78 -13.46 -24.15
N LYS A 86 25.23 -12.41 -24.86
CA LYS A 86 26.60 -11.91 -24.81
C LYS A 86 26.59 -10.48 -24.28
N ASN A 87 27.39 -10.18 -23.26
CA ASN A 87 27.62 -8.79 -22.86
C ASN A 87 28.56 -8.12 -23.91
N THR A 88 28.05 -7.15 -24.64
CA THR A 88 28.74 -6.52 -25.78
C THR A 88 29.30 -5.15 -25.50
N CYS A 89 28.81 -4.47 -24.45
CA CYS A 89 29.25 -3.12 -24.09
C CYS A 89 29.15 -2.92 -22.56
N VAL A 90 30.10 -2.19 -22.00
CA VAL A 90 30.19 -1.78 -20.58
C VAL A 90 30.46 -0.27 -20.57
N ASP A 91 29.63 0.51 -19.88
CA ASP A 91 29.79 1.97 -19.73
C ASP A 91 29.90 2.73 -21.07
N GLY A 92 29.18 2.24 -22.09
CA GLY A 92 29.18 2.83 -23.43
C GLY A 92 30.35 2.39 -24.33
N GLU A 93 31.29 1.61 -23.80
CA GLU A 93 32.46 1.12 -24.54
C GLU A 93 32.25 -0.36 -24.94
N ASP A 94 32.58 -0.71 -26.20
CA ASP A 94 32.43 -2.08 -26.68
C ASP A 94 33.42 -3.02 -25.96
N VAL A 95 32.93 -4.19 -25.56
CA VAL A 95 33.75 -5.22 -24.91
C VAL A 95 34.75 -5.77 -25.91
N ASP A 96 36.02 -5.38 -25.77
CA ASP A 96 37.16 -5.99 -26.45
C ASP A 96 37.94 -6.89 -25.47
N HIS A 97 38.47 -8.02 -25.96
CA HIS A 97 39.10 -9.00 -25.08
C HIS A 97 40.41 -8.50 -24.42
N ASP A 98 40.95 -7.35 -24.88
CA ASP A 98 42.27 -6.84 -24.53
C ASP A 98 42.22 -5.70 -23.50
N ASN A 99 41.21 -4.82 -23.54
CA ASN A 99 41.12 -3.61 -22.72
C ASN A 99 39.85 -3.58 -21.85
N ILE A 100 38.71 -4.06 -22.36
CA ILE A 100 37.40 -3.97 -21.67
C ILE A 100 36.82 -5.37 -21.52
N LYS A 101 37.12 -6.00 -20.38
CA LYS A 101 36.61 -7.35 -20.10
C LYS A 101 35.09 -7.34 -20.01
N ALA A 102 34.47 -8.38 -20.57
CA ALA A 102 33.05 -8.63 -20.37
C ALA A 102 32.76 -8.65 -18.86
N ALA A 103 31.70 -7.96 -18.44
CA ALA A 103 31.32 -7.85 -17.04
C ALA A 103 31.10 -9.21 -16.37
N MET A 104 30.73 -10.23 -17.16
CA MET A 104 30.38 -11.55 -16.67
C MET A 104 31.11 -12.64 -17.47
N PRO A 105 32.27 -13.16 -17.03
CA PRO A 105 32.77 -14.45 -17.50
C PRO A 105 31.95 -15.61 -16.91
N ALA A 106 32.13 -16.83 -17.42
CA ALA A 106 31.43 -18.05 -16.99
C ALA A 106 31.49 -18.38 -15.47
N ASN A 107 32.25 -17.60 -14.68
CA ASN A 107 32.44 -17.76 -13.24
C ASN A 107 31.85 -16.61 -12.37
N GLY A 108 30.97 -15.75 -12.92
CA GLY A 108 29.87 -15.13 -12.15
C GLY A 108 30.22 -14.13 -11.05
N TRP A 109 30.99 -13.08 -11.37
CA TRP A 109 31.04 -11.87 -10.51
C TRP A 109 31.52 -10.65 -11.30
N TRP A 110 30.74 -9.57 -11.25
CA TRP A 110 31.08 -8.24 -11.74
C TRP A 110 31.22 -7.28 -10.56
N ALA A 111 32.36 -6.59 -10.47
CA ALA A 111 32.61 -5.58 -9.46
C ALA A 111 33.24 -4.34 -10.12
N THR A 112 32.65 -3.18 -9.91
CA THR A 112 33.11 -1.92 -10.53
C THR A 112 32.96 -0.75 -9.57
N CYS A 113 33.92 0.19 -9.60
CA CYS A 113 33.91 1.35 -8.72
C CYS A 113 33.10 2.48 -9.35
N GLY A 114 32.30 3.16 -8.54
CA GLY A 114 31.40 4.22 -9.00
C GLY A 114 29.94 3.89 -8.74
N GLU A 115 29.10 4.90 -8.93
CA GLU A 115 27.67 4.83 -8.66
C GLU A 115 26.82 4.64 -9.92
N GLU A 116 27.40 4.86 -11.10
CA GLU A 116 26.69 4.80 -12.37
C GLU A 116 27.44 3.87 -13.32
N HIS A 117 26.77 2.80 -13.74
CA HIS A 117 27.31 1.86 -14.71
C HIS A 117 26.24 1.37 -15.68
N SER A 118 26.63 0.85 -16.83
CA SER A 118 25.73 0.29 -17.82
C SER A 118 26.30 -0.96 -18.49
N LEU A 119 25.41 -1.90 -18.80
CA LEU A 119 25.70 -3.14 -19.49
C LEU A 119 24.76 -3.32 -20.67
N VAL A 120 25.29 -3.67 -21.83
CA VAL A 120 24.48 -4.07 -22.99
C VAL A 120 24.60 -5.56 -23.22
N PHE A 121 23.46 -6.23 -23.40
CA PHE A 121 23.35 -7.66 -23.65
C PHE A 121 22.78 -7.89 -25.06
N ASP A 122 23.48 -8.62 -25.92
CA ASP A 122 23.02 -9.09 -27.24
C ASP A 122 22.59 -10.56 -27.16
N PHE A 123 21.35 -10.84 -27.53
CA PHE A 123 20.78 -12.20 -27.54
C PHE A 123 21.04 -12.93 -28.88
N GLY A 124 21.65 -12.26 -29.86
CA GLY A 124 21.92 -12.78 -31.21
C GLY A 124 20.69 -12.90 -32.11
N LYS A 125 19.49 -12.83 -31.54
CA LYS A 125 18.19 -12.88 -32.21
C LYS A 125 17.18 -12.02 -31.45
N MET A 126 16.08 -11.67 -32.10
CA MET A 126 14.96 -10.99 -31.44
C MET A 126 14.31 -11.95 -30.43
N VAL A 127 14.30 -11.58 -29.15
CA VAL A 127 13.71 -12.37 -28.05
C VAL A 127 12.79 -11.49 -27.21
N LYS A 128 11.70 -12.06 -26.73
CA LYS A 128 10.84 -11.41 -25.74
C LYS A 128 11.28 -11.90 -24.37
N ILE A 129 11.88 -11.02 -23.59
CA ILE A 129 12.29 -11.35 -22.23
C ILE A 129 11.12 -11.05 -21.29
N LYS A 130 10.73 -12.07 -20.53
CA LYS A 130 9.69 -11.99 -19.50
C LYS A 130 10.25 -11.52 -18.18
N GLU A 131 11.36 -12.12 -17.75
CA GLU A 131 11.96 -11.87 -16.43
C GLU A 131 13.47 -11.67 -16.51
N VAL A 132 14.00 -10.84 -15.62
CA VAL A 132 15.44 -10.67 -15.36
C VAL A 132 15.73 -11.05 -13.92
N TYR A 133 16.62 -12.01 -13.70
CA TYR A 133 17.14 -12.35 -12.38
C TYR A 133 18.44 -11.58 -12.12
N VAL A 134 18.55 -10.93 -10.96
CA VAL A 134 19.77 -10.23 -10.53
C VAL A 134 20.14 -10.69 -9.11
N TRP A 135 21.41 -11.04 -8.93
CA TRP A 135 21.98 -11.37 -7.63
C TRP A 135 23.14 -10.43 -7.33
N CYS A 136 22.98 -9.58 -6.33
CA CYS A 136 24.02 -8.65 -5.87
C CYS A 136 24.95 -9.30 -4.83
N ALA A 137 26.19 -8.83 -4.77
CA ALA A 137 27.25 -9.41 -3.96
C ALA A 137 26.98 -9.28 -2.45
N ASN A 138 26.52 -8.11 -2.01
CA ASN A 138 26.17 -7.78 -0.64
C ASN A 138 25.25 -6.55 -0.62
N GLY A 139 24.69 -6.22 0.54
CA GLY A 139 23.77 -5.10 0.69
C GLY A 139 24.38 -3.75 0.34
N ALA A 140 25.55 -3.44 0.90
CA ALA A 140 26.24 -2.17 0.67
C ALA A 140 26.52 -1.89 -0.81
N SER A 141 26.86 -2.94 -1.58
CA SER A 141 27.27 -2.87 -3.01
C SER A 141 26.11 -3.10 -3.99
N THR A 142 24.87 -3.16 -3.49
CA THR A 142 23.66 -3.32 -4.31
C THR A 142 23.35 -1.97 -4.99
N PRO A 143 23.08 -1.94 -6.32
CA PRO A 143 22.62 -0.72 -6.98
C PRO A 143 21.26 -0.29 -6.40
N ARG A 144 20.99 1.01 -6.27
CA ARG A 144 19.66 1.47 -5.78
C ARG A 144 18.62 1.48 -6.90
N ILE A 145 19.06 1.71 -8.14
CA ILE A 145 18.16 1.83 -9.30
C ILE A 145 18.74 1.03 -10.47
N ILE A 146 17.91 0.23 -11.14
CA ILE A 146 18.20 -0.35 -12.45
C ILE A 146 17.21 0.18 -13.48
N SER A 147 17.70 0.71 -14.59
CA SER A 147 16.90 0.98 -15.79
C SER A 147 17.17 -0.10 -16.82
N ILE A 148 16.13 -0.82 -17.25
CA ILE A 148 16.22 -1.87 -18.27
C ILE A 148 15.52 -1.35 -19.52
N THR A 149 16.24 -1.33 -20.63
CA THR A 149 15.81 -0.73 -21.89
C THR A 149 15.94 -1.73 -23.03
N ASP A 150 14.94 -1.83 -23.91
CA ASP A 150 14.89 -2.76 -25.04
C ASP A 150 15.66 -2.30 -26.29
N ALA A 151 16.76 -1.56 -26.09
CA ALA A 151 17.61 -1.02 -27.15
C ALA A 151 19.10 -1.12 -26.79
N LYS A 152 19.99 -0.88 -27.77
CA LYS A 152 21.45 -0.86 -27.53
C LYS A 152 21.90 0.43 -26.84
N SER A 153 21.18 1.54 -27.07
CA SER A 153 21.44 2.85 -26.45
C SER A 153 20.16 3.67 -26.34
N LYS A 154 20.13 4.65 -25.42
CA LYS A 154 19.02 5.60 -25.28
C LYS A 154 18.81 6.52 -26.49
N THR A 155 19.76 6.58 -27.43
CA THR A 155 19.80 7.55 -28.53
C THR A 155 19.79 6.90 -29.91
N GLU A 156 19.66 5.57 -29.99
CA GLU A 156 19.56 4.85 -31.26
C GLU A 156 18.28 5.28 -31.98
N GLN A 157 18.40 6.21 -32.91
CA GLN A 157 17.38 6.42 -33.93
C GLN A 157 17.52 5.29 -34.96
N PRO A 158 16.44 4.58 -35.31
CA PRO A 158 16.47 3.61 -36.39
C PRO A 158 17.02 4.29 -37.64
N LYS A 159 18.19 3.83 -38.12
CA LYS A 159 18.91 4.52 -39.19
C LYS A 159 18.44 4.17 -40.59
N ASP A 160 17.60 3.16 -40.79
CA ASP A 160 17.18 2.74 -42.14
C ASP A 160 15.87 1.92 -42.15
N GLU A 161 14.78 2.42 -41.55
CA GLU A 161 13.44 1.89 -41.86
C GLU A 161 12.44 3.03 -42.09
N ASP A 162 11.69 2.86 -43.18
CA ASP A 162 10.75 3.75 -43.87
C ASP A 162 10.09 4.84 -42.98
N PRO A 163 10.15 6.14 -43.33
CA PRO A 163 9.44 7.17 -42.59
C PRO A 163 7.93 6.92 -42.64
N PHE A 164 7.44 6.24 -41.61
CA PHE A 164 6.07 6.26 -41.14
C PHE A 164 5.04 5.90 -42.22
N CYS A 165 4.70 4.62 -42.27
CA CYS A 165 3.40 4.23 -42.77
C CYS A 165 2.32 5.07 -42.05
N LYS A 166 1.30 5.49 -42.79
CA LYS A 166 0.16 6.31 -42.33
C LYS A 166 -0.76 5.49 -41.41
N SER A 167 -0.21 4.87 -40.37
CA SER A 167 -0.90 3.84 -39.59
C SER A 167 -1.77 4.45 -38.49
N ALA A 168 -3.04 4.08 -38.52
CA ALA A 168 -3.88 4.00 -37.33
C ALA A 168 -3.19 3.12 -36.26
N TYR A 169 -3.36 3.45 -34.98
CA TYR A 169 -2.96 2.58 -33.88
C TYR A 169 -4.17 1.75 -33.42
N PHE A 170 -3.90 0.49 -33.10
CA PHE A 170 -4.88 -0.48 -32.66
C PHE A 170 -4.70 -0.68 -31.17
N GLN A 171 -5.75 -0.49 -30.39
CA GLN A 171 -5.75 -0.95 -29.01
C GLN A 171 -6.72 -2.13 -28.89
N LEU A 172 -6.14 -3.29 -28.55
CA LEU A 172 -6.87 -4.54 -28.46
C LEU A 172 -7.20 -4.77 -26.98
N ALA A 173 -8.49 -4.75 -26.62
CA ALA A 173 -8.92 -5.29 -25.33
C ALA A 173 -9.49 -6.69 -25.57
N GLY A 174 -8.67 -7.70 -25.30
CA GLY A 174 -9.00 -9.11 -25.45
C GLY A 174 -8.09 -10.01 -24.61
N ASN A 175 -8.36 -11.31 -24.57
CA ASN A 175 -7.53 -12.25 -23.81
C ASN A 175 -6.07 -12.20 -24.25
N ALA A 176 -5.15 -12.12 -23.29
CA ALA A 176 -3.72 -12.24 -23.51
C ALA A 176 -3.43 -13.54 -24.31
N GLY A 177 -2.65 -13.42 -25.39
CA GLY A 177 -2.27 -14.55 -26.26
C GLY A 177 -3.19 -14.81 -27.46
N THR A 178 -4.26 -14.02 -27.65
CA THR A 178 -5.09 -14.14 -28.86
C THR A 178 -4.53 -13.28 -29.98
N ASP A 179 -4.01 -13.92 -31.03
CA ASP A 179 -3.55 -13.25 -32.25
C ASP A 179 -4.70 -12.43 -32.89
N PRO A 180 -4.62 -11.09 -32.92
CA PRO A 180 -5.69 -10.23 -33.40
C PRO A 180 -5.98 -10.41 -34.89
N GLU A 181 -5.03 -10.90 -35.68
CA GLU A 181 -5.24 -11.21 -37.10
C GLU A 181 -6.16 -12.41 -37.30
N LYS A 182 -6.27 -13.30 -36.30
CA LYS A 182 -7.15 -14.47 -36.35
C LYS A 182 -8.59 -14.17 -35.95
N ASN A 183 -8.87 -12.96 -35.46
CA ASN A 183 -10.21 -12.54 -35.08
C ASN A 183 -11.00 -12.01 -36.28
N THR A 184 -12.31 -12.30 -36.29
CA THR A 184 -13.25 -11.64 -37.20
C THR A 184 -14.14 -10.69 -36.42
N PHE A 185 -14.55 -9.60 -37.05
CA PHE A 185 -15.23 -8.48 -36.41
C PHE A 185 -16.58 -8.21 -37.09
N ARG A 186 -17.53 -7.62 -36.35
CA ARG A 186 -18.83 -7.20 -36.91
C ARG A 186 -18.83 -5.70 -37.19
N LYS A 187 -19.07 -5.34 -38.45
CA LYS A 187 -19.32 -3.94 -38.84
C LYS A 187 -20.64 -3.45 -38.24
N THR A 188 -20.60 -2.44 -37.37
CA THR A 188 -21.81 -1.82 -36.80
C THR A 188 -21.90 -0.35 -37.21
N PRO A 189 -22.95 0.13 -37.90
CA PRO A 189 -24.18 -0.57 -38.28
C PRO A 189 -24.05 -1.34 -39.62
N GLY A 190 -24.52 -2.59 -39.63
CA GLY A 190 -24.56 -3.44 -40.83
C GLY A 190 -25.28 -4.77 -40.55
N PRO A 191 -25.75 -5.51 -41.58
CA PRO A 191 -26.37 -6.81 -41.40
C PRO A 191 -25.40 -7.77 -40.70
N ALA A 192 -25.91 -8.57 -39.75
CA ALA A 192 -25.16 -9.43 -38.81
C ALA A 192 -24.22 -10.48 -39.44
N LYS A 193 -24.11 -10.52 -40.77
CA LYS A 193 -23.34 -11.50 -41.56
C LYS A 193 -22.05 -10.95 -42.17
N LEU A 194 -21.78 -9.65 -42.12
CA LEU A 194 -20.51 -9.14 -42.64
C LEU A 194 -19.42 -9.31 -41.56
N LEU A 195 -18.70 -10.43 -41.66
CA LEU A 195 -17.44 -10.66 -40.96
C LEU A 195 -16.38 -9.84 -41.70
N ILE A 196 -15.70 -8.95 -40.99
CA ILE A 196 -14.54 -8.21 -41.51
C ILE A 196 -13.31 -8.64 -40.70
N THR A 197 -12.17 -8.79 -41.35
CA THR A 197 -10.88 -9.09 -40.71
C THR A 197 -10.27 -7.84 -40.07
N LEU A 198 -9.16 -7.99 -39.34
CA LEU A 198 -8.39 -6.86 -38.85
C LEU A 198 -7.92 -5.99 -40.02
N ASP A 199 -7.38 -6.61 -41.07
CA ASP A 199 -6.96 -5.94 -42.31
C ASP A 199 -8.08 -5.17 -42.98
N ASP A 200 -9.30 -5.73 -43.03
CA ASP A 200 -10.46 -5.03 -43.57
C ASP A 200 -10.79 -3.80 -42.73
N ILE A 201 -10.67 -3.87 -41.40
CA ILE A 201 -10.88 -2.71 -40.52
C ILE A 201 -9.79 -1.66 -40.75
N VAL A 202 -8.52 -2.07 -40.81
CA VAL A 202 -7.39 -1.20 -41.13
C VAL A 202 -7.65 -0.49 -42.45
N GLY A 203 -8.06 -1.24 -43.47
CA GLY A 203 -8.43 -0.71 -44.78
C GLY A 203 -9.60 0.27 -44.72
N ILE A 204 -10.66 -0.03 -43.97
CA ILE A 204 -11.83 0.85 -43.78
C ILE A 204 -11.41 2.17 -43.12
N LEU A 205 -10.61 2.11 -42.06
CA LEU A 205 -10.18 3.28 -41.30
C LEU A 205 -9.16 4.13 -42.06
N ASN A 206 -8.27 3.50 -42.83
CA ASN A 206 -7.35 4.23 -43.71
C ASN A 206 -8.07 4.91 -44.88
N ALA A 207 -9.10 4.26 -45.44
CA ALA A 207 -9.91 4.82 -46.52
C ALA A 207 -10.85 5.93 -46.03
N ASN A 208 -11.39 5.79 -44.82
CA ASN A 208 -12.31 6.75 -44.20
C ASN A 208 -11.94 6.97 -42.73
N PRO A 209 -10.94 7.82 -42.45
CA PRO A 209 -10.54 8.12 -41.09
C PRO A 209 -11.74 8.70 -40.32
N PRO A 210 -12.08 8.19 -39.12
CA PRO A 210 -13.16 8.75 -38.33
C PRO A 210 -12.87 10.23 -38.03
N GLN A 211 -13.85 11.10 -38.23
CA GLN A 211 -13.68 12.56 -38.03
C GLN A 211 -13.21 12.93 -36.61
N SER A 212 -13.54 12.09 -35.62
CA SER A 212 -13.12 12.25 -34.22
C SER A 212 -11.89 11.44 -33.84
N GLY A 213 -11.26 10.74 -34.79
CA GLY A 213 -10.09 9.90 -34.56
C GLY A 213 -10.37 8.59 -33.82
N PHE A 214 -11.62 8.17 -33.64
CA PHE A 214 -12.00 7.02 -32.79
C PHE A 214 -13.10 6.18 -33.43
N GLU A 215 -12.93 4.85 -33.46
CA GLU A 215 -13.95 3.86 -33.86
C GLU A 215 -13.78 2.60 -32.98
N SER A 216 -14.86 1.91 -32.61
CA SER A 216 -14.76 0.65 -31.86
C SER A 216 -15.43 -0.48 -32.63
N PHE A 217 -14.78 -1.64 -32.64
CA PHE A 217 -15.30 -2.85 -33.27
C PHE A 217 -15.31 -3.96 -32.24
N LEU A 218 -16.30 -4.83 -32.40
CA LEU A 218 -16.48 -5.97 -31.53
C LEU A 218 -16.16 -7.23 -32.33
N SER A 219 -15.42 -8.16 -31.74
CA SER A 219 -15.28 -9.48 -32.35
C SER A 219 -16.64 -10.17 -32.51
N THR A 220 -16.67 -11.12 -33.44
CA THR A 220 -17.85 -11.86 -33.86
C THR A 220 -18.34 -12.88 -32.85
N ASP A 221 -17.42 -13.39 -32.02
CA ASP A 221 -17.72 -14.17 -30.81
C ASP A 221 -18.24 -13.28 -29.66
N GLY A 222 -18.14 -11.96 -29.81
CA GLY A 222 -18.55 -10.97 -28.83
C GLY A 222 -17.64 -10.88 -27.60
N LYS A 223 -16.48 -11.56 -27.63
CA LYS A 223 -15.55 -11.76 -26.51
C LYS A 223 -14.50 -10.66 -26.36
N ASN A 224 -14.17 -9.97 -27.43
CA ASN A 224 -13.11 -8.97 -27.47
C ASN A 224 -13.67 -7.63 -27.96
N LEU A 225 -13.30 -6.55 -27.27
CA LEU A 225 -13.64 -5.17 -27.65
C LEU A 225 -12.37 -4.50 -28.18
N PHE A 226 -12.41 -4.08 -29.42
CA PHE A 226 -11.26 -3.47 -30.06
C PHE A 226 -11.53 -2.00 -30.31
N VAL A 227 -10.58 -1.16 -29.92
CA VAL A 227 -10.67 0.29 -30.01
C VAL A 227 -9.61 0.76 -31.01
N PHE A 228 -10.03 1.54 -31.99
CA PHE A 228 -9.20 1.91 -33.14
C PHE A 228 -9.05 3.42 -33.18
N TYR A 229 -7.81 3.89 -33.38
CA TYR A 229 -7.47 5.30 -33.38
C TYR A 229 -6.64 5.71 -34.61
N ALA A 230 -6.89 6.90 -35.15
CA ALA A 230 -6.15 7.45 -36.29
C ALA A 230 -5.07 8.47 -35.86
N LYS A 231 -3.79 8.21 -36.17
CA LYS A 231 -2.65 9.10 -35.88
C LYS A 231 -2.86 10.50 -36.47
N GLY A 232 -2.77 11.53 -35.62
CA GLY A 232 -2.86 12.94 -36.03
C GLY A 232 -4.18 13.64 -35.64
N ALA A 233 -5.19 12.91 -35.20
CA ALA A 233 -6.24 13.51 -34.37
C ALA A 233 -5.61 13.93 -33.03
N LYS A 234 -5.91 15.11 -32.50
CA LYS A 234 -5.30 15.66 -31.26
C LYS A 234 -5.68 14.90 -29.97
N THR A 235 -5.76 13.58 -29.99
CA THR A 235 -6.13 12.73 -28.86
C THR A 235 -5.05 11.68 -28.63
N ARG A 236 -4.66 11.50 -27.37
CA ARG A 236 -3.74 10.43 -26.94
C ARG A 236 -4.37 9.09 -27.30
N ALA A 237 -3.64 8.18 -27.95
CA ALA A 237 -3.98 6.76 -27.89
C ALA A 237 -3.79 6.35 -26.42
N LEU A 238 -4.89 6.08 -25.71
CA LEU A 238 -4.87 5.69 -24.31
C LEU A 238 -5.11 4.20 -24.22
N ASN A 239 -4.26 3.50 -23.47
CA ASN A 239 -4.45 2.08 -23.18
C ASN A 239 -5.57 1.91 -22.14
N TYR A 240 -6.82 1.75 -22.57
CA TYR A 240 -7.89 1.32 -21.66
C TYR A 240 -7.70 -0.15 -21.30
N TYR A 241 -7.23 -0.43 -20.10
CA TYR A 241 -7.28 -1.77 -19.50
C TYR A 241 -8.74 -2.12 -19.15
N PHE A 242 -9.18 -3.35 -19.37
CA PHE A 242 -10.55 -3.79 -19.07
C PHE A 242 -10.59 -4.90 -18.00
N GLY A 243 -9.49 -5.06 -17.25
CA GLY A 243 -9.27 -6.21 -16.40
C GLY A 243 -8.68 -7.40 -17.16
N GLU A 244 -8.39 -8.47 -16.41
CA GLU A 244 -7.88 -9.74 -16.95
C GLU A 244 -8.91 -10.47 -17.82
N GLU A 245 -10.21 -10.25 -17.55
CA GLU A 245 -11.33 -10.84 -18.27
C GLU A 245 -12.19 -9.75 -18.97
N PRO A 246 -11.69 -9.12 -20.05
CA PRO A 246 -12.43 -8.08 -20.78
C PRO A 246 -13.77 -8.59 -21.34
N GLU A 247 -13.85 -9.89 -21.68
CA GLU A 247 -15.09 -10.54 -22.13
C GLU A 247 -16.21 -10.43 -21.09
N ALA A 248 -15.90 -10.70 -19.82
CA ALA A 248 -16.87 -10.68 -18.73
C ALA A 248 -17.44 -9.28 -18.55
N ALA A 249 -16.58 -8.26 -18.49
CA ALA A 249 -16.98 -6.86 -18.37
C ALA A 249 -17.87 -6.40 -19.54
N VAL A 250 -17.51 -6.76 -20.77
CA VAL A 250 -18.29 -6.39 -21.97
C VAL A 250 -19.63 -7.13 -22.03
N LYS A 251 -19.65 -8.42 -21.68
CA LYS A 251 -20.88 -9.22 -21.59
C LYS A 251 -21.84 -8.63 -20.56
N LEU A 252 -21.30 -8.24 -19.40
CA LEU A 252 -22.05 -7.58 -18.33
C LEU A 252 -22.56 -6.19 -18.75
N ALA A 253 -21.73 -5.39 -19.44
CA ALA A 253 -22.16 -4.11 -20.00
C ALA A 253 -23.36 -4.23 -20.97
N ARG A 254 -23.47 -5.36 -21.70
CA ARG A 254 -24.63 -5.63 -22.58
C ARG A 254 -25.86 -6.07 -21.80
N SER A 255 -25.72 -6.79 -20.70
CA SER A 255 -26.86 -7.33 -19.95
C SER A 255 -27.74 -6.23 -19.34
N ILE A 256 -27.15 -5.10 -18.95
CA ILE A 256 -27.83 -3.92 -18.38
C ILE A 256 -28.98 -3.43 -19.30
N SER A 257 -28.85 -3.59 -20.62
CA SER A 257 -29.87 -3.15 -21.58
C SER A 257 -30.95 -4.21 -21.88
N LEU A 258 -30.75 -5.46 -21.44
CA LEU A 258 -31.54 -6.63 -21.86
C LEU A 258 -32.38 -7.26 -20.75
N LYS A 259 -32.00 -7.09 -19.47
CA LYS A 259 -32.59 -7.84 -18.35
C LYS A 259 -33.53 -7.02 -17.47
N THR A 260 -34.40 -7.74 -16.75
CA THR A 260 -35.11 -7.24 -15.55
C THR A 260 -34.11 -7.22 -14.40
N GLY A 261 -33.91 -6.06 -13.78
CA GLY A 261 -32.95 -5.92 -12.68
C GLY A 261 -33.41 -6.66 -11.44
N VAL A 262 -32.55 -6.72 -10.42
CA VAL A 262 -32.91 -7.22 -9.09
C VAL A 262 -33.14 -6.03 -8.18
N ALA A 263 -34.35 -5.89 -7.63
CA ALA A 263 -34.65 -4.85 -6.66
C ALA A 263 -33.86 -5.12 -5.36
N ILE A 264 -33.18 -4.10 -4.85
CA ILE A 264 -32.40 -4.17 -3.62
C ILE A 264 -32.95 -3.12 -2.67
N ASP A 265 -33.62 -3.54 -1.61
CA ASP A 265 -34.28 -2.62 -0.68
C ASP A 265 -33.29 -1.81 0.16
N ASP A 266 -32.24 -2.46 0.66
CA ASP A 266 -31.21 -1.78 1.46
C ASP A 266 -30.19 -1.08 0.56
N VAL A 267 -30.28 0.26 0.49
CA VAL A 267 -29.38 1.10 -0.32
C VAL A 267 -27.91 0.93 0.09
N ALA A 268 -27.63 0.63 1.36
CA ALA A 268 -26.27 0.41 1.84
C ALA A 268 -25.66 -0.87 1.27
N LYS A 269 -26.49 -1.81 0.81
CA LYS A 269 -26.09 -3.05 0.11
C LYS A 269 -26.15 -2.94 -1.41
N ARG A 270 -26.12 -1.73 -1.97
CA ARG A 270 -26.03 -1.52 -3.42
C ARG A 270 -24.59 -1.21 -3.88
N SER A 271 -23.60 -1.86 -3.27
CA SER A 271 -22.19 -1.71 -3.71
C SER A 271 -21.96 -2.39 -5.06
N MET A 272 -21.05 -1.87 -5.88
CA MET A 272 -20.69 -2.51 -7.14
C MET A 272 -19.45 -3.39 -6.98
N THR A 273 -19.42 -4.58 -7.57
CA THR A 273 -18.19 -5.36 -7.69
C THR A 273 -17.22 -4.66 -8.67
N LEU A 274 -15.94 -5.01 -8.61
CA LEU A 274 -14.96 -4.46 -9.54
C LEU A 274 -15.27 -4.83 -11.00
N GLU A 275 -15.83 -6.02 -11.24
CA GLU A 275 -16.32 -6.43 -12.57
C GLU A 275 -17.44 -5.53 -13.09
N GLU A 276 -18.38 -5.15 -12.23
CA GLU A 276 -19.47 -4.25 -12.60
C GLU A 276 -18.94 -2.83 -12.89
N LEU A 277 -17.94 -2.36 -12.14
CA LEU A 277 -17.24 -1.11 -12.43
C LEU A 277 -16.50 -1.17 -13.78
N ARG A 278 -15.82 -2.29 -14.09
CA ARG A 278 -15.21 -2.53 -15.41
C ARG A 278 -16.26 -2.52 -16.53
N ALA A 279 -17.46 -3.04 -16.28
CA ALA A 279 -18.58 -2.94 -17.22
C ALA A 279 -19.01 -1.48 -17.44
N VAL A 280 -19.01 -0.64 -16.41
CA VAL A 280 -19.25 0.81 -16.55
C VAL A 280 -18.20 1.46 -17.48
N ARG A 281 -16.90 1.16 -17.31
CA ARG A 281 -15.84 1.60 -18.23
C ARG A 281 -16.16 1.18 -19.68
N ALA A 282 -16.51 -0.08 -19.92
CA ALA A 282 -16.87 -0.59 -21.25
C ALA A 282 -18.06 0.16 -21.86
N ILE A 283 -19.04 0.57 -21.06
CA ILE A 283 -20.17 1.36 -21.54
C ILE A 283 -19.72 2.76 -21.96
N ILE A 284 -18.91 3.43 -21.13
CA ILE A 284 -18.43 4.79 -21.43
C ILE A 284 -17.62 4.78 -22.72
N VAL A 285 -16.61 3.91 -22.81
CA VAL A 285 -15.72 3.81 -23.99
C VAL A 285 -16.51 3.49 -25.26
N SER A 286 -17.48 2.58 -25.20
CA SER A 286 -18.25 2.17 -26.39
C SER A 286 -19.37 3.13 -26.80
N LYS A 287 -19.99 3.84 -25.84
CA LYS A 287 -21.17 4.68 -26.12
C LYS A 287 -20.88 6.16 -26.20
N CYS A 288 -19.90 6.71 -25.48
CA CYS A 288 -19.69 8.16 -25.36
C CYS A 288 -19.58 8.84 -26.73
N VAL A 289 -18.60 8.41 -27.55
CA VAL A 289 -18.38 8.98 -28.88
C VAL A 289 -19.53 8.61 -29.83
N LYS A 290 -19.91 7.33 -29.86
CA LYS A 290 -20.95 6.79 -30.76
C LYS A 290 -22.32 7.47 -30.59
N LYS A 291 -22.67 7.81 -29.36
CA LYS A 291 -23.94 8.47 -29.00
C LYS A 291 -23.80 9.99 -28.90
N LYS A 292 -22.61 10.53 -29.18
CA LYS A 292 -22.30 11.96 -29.10
C LYS A 292 -22.73 12.55 -27.75
N TRP A 293 -22.32 11.89 -26.66
CA TRP A 293 -22.60 12.38 -25.31
C TRP A 293 -22.13 13.83 -25.16
N LYS A 294 -22.89 14.60 -24.40
CA LYS A 294 -22.63 16.03 -24.20
C LYS A 294 -22.47 16.34 -22.73
N SER A 295 -21.63 17.32 -22.43
CA SER A 295 -21.54 17.90 -21.09
C SER A 295 -22.74 18.77 -20.77
N SER A 296 -22.84 19.21 -19.51
CA SER A 296 -23.78 20.27 -19.10
C SER A 296 -23.63 21.59 -19.88
N GLU A 297 -22.45 21.83 -20.48
CA GLU A 297 -22.13 23.00 -21.31
C GLU A 297 -22.31 22.74 -22.81
N ASP A 298 -23.02 21.67 -23.18
CA ASP A 298 -23.27 21.24 -24.57
C ASP A 298 -22.01 20.87 -25.38
N ARG A 299 -20.85 20.71 -24.72
CA ARG A 299 -19.61 20.24 -25.37
C ARG A 299 -19.68 18.73 -25.61
N GLN A 300 -19.31 18.29 -26.80
CA GLN A 300 -19.18 16.86 -27.09
C GLN A 300 -18.07 16.24 -26.23
N LEU A 301 -18.40 15.16 -25.54
CA LEU A 301 -17.52 14.49 -24.60
C LEU A 301 -16.66 13.41 -25.26
N ARG A 302 -15.45 13.25 -24.72
CA ARG A 302 -14.58 12.09 -24.92
C ARG A 302 -14.69 11.17 -23.69
N PRO A 303 -14.44 9.86 -23.80
CA PRO A 303 -14.53 8.92 -22.68
C PRO A 303 -13.80 9.39 -21.41
N GLU A 304 -12.60 9.95 -21.55
CA GLU A 304 -11.77 10.47 -20.46
C GLU A 304 -12.32 11.75 -19.80
N ASP A 305 -13.12 12.52 -20.54
CA ASP A 305 -13.75 13.75 -20.04
C ASP A 305 -15.08 13.45 -19.31
N VAL A 306 -15.58 12.21 -19.35
CA VAL A 306 -16.86 11.84 -18.74
C VAL A 306 -16.70 11.85 -17.22
N ASN A 307 -17.28 12.86 -16.59
CA ASN A 307 -17.48 12.88 -15.15
C ASN A 307 -18.82 12.26 -14.76
N MET A 308 -19.10 12.23 -13.46
CA MET A 308 -20.30 11.56 -12.95
C MET A 308 -21.60 12.35 -13.21
N TYR A 309 -21.55 13.68 -13.38
CA TYR A 309 -22.71 14.45 -13.86
C TYR A 309 -23.08 14.06 -15.29
N ASP A 310 -22.08 13.98 -16.15
CA ASP A 310 -22.23 13.64 -17.57
C ASP A 310 -22.73 12.20 -17.72
N PHE A 311 -22.13 11.26 -16.99
CA PHE A 311 -22.54 9.86 -17.00
C PHE A 311 -23.98 9.68 -16.50
N ASN A 312 -24.34 10.38 -15.42
CA ASN A 312 -25.70 10.33 -14.89
C ASN A 312 -26.73 10.87 -15.89
N PHE A 313 -26.43 12.00 -16.54
CA PHE A 313 -27.31 12.63 -17.52
C PHE A 313 -27.44 11.81 -18.81
N ASN A 314 -26.32 11.37 -19.40
CA ASN A 314 -26.30 10.73 -20.71
C ASN A 314 -26.66 9.23 -20.67
N LEU A 315 -26.48 8.56 -19.52
CA LEU A 315 -26.73 7.13 -19.41
C LEU A 315 -27.67 6.78 -18.25
N VAL A 316 -27.26 7.02 -16.99
CA VAL A 316 -27.93 6.44 -15.80
C VAL A 316 -29.40 6.82 -15.76
N LYS A 317 -29.73 8.12 -15.74
CA LYS A 317 -31.13 8.59 -15.72
C LYS A 317 -31.95 8.03 -16.89
N PRO A 318 -31.51 8.09 -18.16
CA PRO A 318 -32.25 7.49 -19.27
C PRO A 318 -32.57 6.00 -19.12
N ILE A 319 -31.61 5.18 -18.65
CA ILE A 319 -31.80 3.73 -18.57
C ILE A 319 -32.61 3.32 -17.33
N THR A 320 -32.49 4.06 -16.23
CA THR A 320 -33.23 3.76 -15.00
C THR A 320 -34.63 4.37 -14.99
N LYS A 321 -34.92 5.35 -15.86
CA LYS A 321 -36.20 6.08 -15.94
C LYS A 321 -37.44 5.19 -15.90
N LYS A 322 -37.41 4.09 -16.63
CA LYS A 322 -38.59 3.23 -16.82
C LYS A 322 -38.93 2.39 -15.58
N LYS A 323 -37.95 2.11 -14.73
CA LYS A 323 -38.06 1.12 -13.64
C LYS A 323 -37.90 1.71 -12.24
N HIS A 324 -37.50 2.98 -12.13
CA HIS A 324 -37.20 3.61 -10.84
C HIS A 324 -36.12 2.85 -10.04
N GLU A 325 -35.14 2.28 -10.74
CA GLU A 325 -34.03 1.51 -10.19
C GLU A 325 -32.74 2.36 -10.10
N SER A 326 -31.79 1.94 -9.28
CA SER A 326 -30.42 2.43 -9.27
C SER A 326 -29.62 1.78 -10.41
N LEU A 327 -28.38 2.24 -10.66
CA LEU A 327 -27.54 1.59 -11.66
C LEU A 327 -27.15 0.17 -11.22
N LYS A 328 -26.85 -0.02 -9.92
CA LYS A 328 -26.52 -1.32 -9.35
C LYS A 328 -27.63 -2.36 -9.56
N GLU A 329 -28.89 -1.96 -9.39
CA GLU A 329 -30.04 -2.86 -9.56
C GLU A 329 -30.21 -3.38 -11.00
N LEU A 330 -29.52 -2.80 -11.99
CA LEU A 330 -29.51 -3.32 -13.37
C LEU A 330 -28.58 -4.53 -13.56
N PHE A 331 -27.77 -4.87 -12.56
CA PHE A 331 -26.90 -6.04 -12.57
C PHE A 331 -27.56 -7.21 -11.81
N ASP A 332 -27.27 -8.44 -12.24
CA ASP A 332 -27.92 -9.65 -11.69
C ASP A 332 -27.29 -10.14 -10.38
N SER A 333 -26.22 -9.50 -9.90
CA SER A 333 -25.49 -9.95 -8.71
C SER A 333 -26.30 -9.84 -7.42
N GLY A 334 -27.43 -9.12 -7.43
CA GLY A 334 -28.25 -8.87 -6.25
C GLY A 334 -27.59 -7.91 -5.26
N ASP A 335 -27.99 -8.04 -3.98
CA ASP A 335 -27.47 -7.24 -2.88
C ASP A 335 -26.00 -7.56 -2.56
N SER A 336 -25.23 -6.53 -2.26
CA SER A 336 -23.82 -6.63 -1.93
C SER A 336 -23.42 -5.56 -0.92
N SER A 337 -23.00 -5.99 0.27
CA SER A 337 -22.37 -5.10 1.25
C SER A 337 -21.02 -4.58 0.73
N PRO A 338 -20.67 -3.30 0.96
CA PRO A 338 -19.37 -2.78 0.55
C PRO A 338 -18.24 -3.44 1.30
N THR A 339 -17.16 -3.72 0.57
CA THR A 339 -15.83 -3.88 1.17
C THR A 339 -15.27 -2.51 1.50
N TYR A 340 -15.41 -1.54 0.58
CA TYR A 340 -14.99 -0.14 0.78
C TYR A 340 -16.08 0.84 0.39
N TYR A 341 -16.16 1.95 1.13
CA TYR A 341 -16.95 3.12 0.77
C TYR A 341 -16.10 4.05 -0.11
N VAL A 342 -16.63 4.54 -1.23
CA VAL A 342 -15.89 5.46 -2.11
C VAL A 342 -16.36 6.89 -1.90
N SER A 343 -15.49 7.71 -1.31
CA SER A 343 -15.69 9.16 -1.22
C SER A 343 -15.04 9.82 -2.43
N HIS A 344 -15.82 10.55 -3.22
CA HIS A 344 -15.32 11.18 -4.45
C HIS A 344 -16.12 12.42 -4.83
N TRP A 345 -15.54 13.24 -5.72
CA TRP A 345 -16.25 14.35 -6.33
C TRP A 345 -16.94 13.95 -7.63
N PHE A 346 -18.18 14.41 -7.82
CA PHE A 346 -18.95 14.18 -9.06
C PHE A 346 -18.32 14.76 -10.33
N GLY A 347 -17.52 15.83 -10.20
CA GLY A 347 -16.83 16.44 -11.33
C GLY A 347 -15.55 15.71 -11.76
N GLY A 348 -15.09 14.73 -10.97
CA GLY A 348 -13.96 13.86 -11.32
C GLY A 348 -14.32 12.88 -12.44
N SER A 349 -13.30 12.41 -13.17
CA SER A 349 -13.47 11.42 -14.24
C SER A 349 -13.99 10.09 -13.69
N VAL A 350 -15.00 9.52 -14.34
CA VAL A 350 -15.50 8.17 -13.97
C VAL A 350 -14.44 7.11 -14.28
N LEU A 351 -13.64 7.30 -15.32
CA LEU A 351 -12.59 6.34 -15.66
C LEU A 351 -11.46 6.36 -14.63
N ASP A 352 -11.07 7.54 -14.15
CA ASP A 352 -10.08 7.65 -13.08
C ASP A 352 -10.60 7.02 -11.78
N LEU A 353 -11.89 7.20 -11.47
CA LEU A 353 -12.52 6.51 -10.34
C LEU A 353 -12.39 4.99 -10.44
N ILE A 354 -12.68 4.41 -11.60
CA ILE A 354 -12.59 2.95 -11.79
C ILE A 354 -11.13 2.49 -11.74
N ASN A 355 -10.20 3.27 -12.34
CA ASN A 355 -8.76 2.98 -12.28
C ASN A 355 -8.24 2.98 -10.82
N SER A 356 -8.70 3.93 -10.00
CA SER A 356 -8.38 3.97 -8.57
C SER A 356 -8.91 2.74 -7.85
N CYS A 357 -10.16 2.33 -8.08
CA CYS A 357 -10.72 1.12 -7.49
C CYS A 357 -9.96 -0.14 -7.92
N GLU A 358 -9.54 -0.26 -9.17
CA GLU A 358 -8.74 -1.39 -9.64
C GLU A 358 -7.36 -1.45 -8.99
N SER A 359 -6.66 -0.31 -8.95
CA SER A 359 -5.34 -0.23 -8.34
C SER A 359 -5.42 -0.54 -6.85
N HIS A 360 -6.47 -0.06 -6.19
CA HIS A 360 -6.74 -0.33 -4.79
C HIS A 360 -7.05 -1.81 -4.54
N ALA A 361 -7.93 -2.43 -5.34
CA ALA A 361 -8.22 -3.86 -5.20
C ALA A 361 -6.97 -4.71 -5.37
N MET A 362 -6.16 -4.41 -6.39
CA MET A 362 -4.89 -5.10 -6.65
C MET A 362 -3.91 -4.96 -5.48
N MET A 363 -3.77 -3.76 -4.91
CA MET A 363 -2.88 -3.53 -3.78
C MET A 363 -3.31 -4.29 -2.52
N HIS A 364 -4.62 -4.40 -2.28
CA HIS A 364 -5.19 -5.13 -1.15
C HIS A 364 -5.35 -6.64 -1.43
N ASP A 365 -4.82 -7.16 -2.54
CA ASP A 365 -4.96 -8.56 -2.97
C ASP A 365 -6.42 -9.04 -2.99
N LEU A 366 -7.30 -8.19 -3.52
CA LEU A 366 -8.74 -8.46 -3.62
C LEU A 366 -9.12 -8.89 -5.03
N ASP A 367 -9.74 -10.06 -5.13
CA ASP A 367 -10.35 -10.52 -6.36
C ASP A 367 -11.49 -9.61 -6.82
N ALA A 368 -11.74 -9.58 -8.13
CA ALA A 368 -12.72 -8.67 -8.74
C ALA A 368 -14.17 -8.88 -8.23
N SER A 369 -14.50 -10.09 -7.76
CA SER A 369 -15.80 -10.41 -7.18
C SER A 369 -15.91 -10.06 -5.69
N GLU A 370 -14.78 -10.00 -4.98
CA GLU A 370 -14.68 -9.65 -3.56
C GLU A 370 -14.54 -8.14 -3.34
N ALA A 371 -13.87 -7.45 -4.26
CA ALA A 371 -13.70 -6.01 -4.26
C ALA A 371 -15.03 -5.30 -4.59
N LYS A 372 -15.77 -4.96 -3.53
CA LYS A 372 -17.09 -4.30 -3.59
C LYS A 372 -16.99 -2.85 -3.13
N TYR A 373 -17.31 -1.93 -4.03
CA TYR A 373 -17.21 -0.49 -3.82
C TYR A 373 -18.59 0.15 -3.78
N TRP A 374 -18.95 0.77 -2.66
CA TRP A 374 -20.15 1.60 -2.61
C TRP A 374 -19.85 2.98 -3.16
N VAL A 375 -20.44 3.29 -4.31
CA VAL A 375 -20.31 4.59 -4.98
C VAL A 375 -21.70 5.21 -5.03
N TYR A 376 -21.87 6.39 -4.43
CA TYR A 376 -23.17 7.04 -4.29
C TYR A 376 -23.93 7.14 -5.62
N ALA A 377 -23.22 7.51 -6.70
CA ALA A 377 -23.82 7.68 -8.01
C ALA A 377 -24.35 6.38 -8.63
N PHE A 378 -23.94 5.22 -8.14
CA PHE A 378 -24.39 3.93 -8.66
C PHE A 378 -25.44 3.28 -7.76
N ALA A 379 -25.37 3.51 -6.46
CA ALA A 379 -26.26 2.93 -5.46
C ALA A 379 -27.63 3.62 -5.37
N ASN A 380 -27.72 4.92 -5.62
CA ASN A 380 -28.95 5.69 -5.38
C ASN A 380 -29.85 5.74 -6.61
N ARG A 381 -31.17 5.80 -6.39
CA ARG A 381 -32.18 5.91 -7.45
C ARG A 381 -32.30 7.37 -7.89
N HIS A 382 -31.54 7.76 -8.92
CA HIS A 382 -31.41 9.17 -9.38
C HIS A 382 -32.69 9.91 -9.81
N LEU A 383 -33.81 9.20 -9.93
CA LEU A 383 -35.13 9.79 -10.21
C LEU A 383 -35.88 10.15 -8.93
N ASP A 384 -35.47 9.59 -7.80
CA ASP A 384 -36.07 9.73 -6.47
C ASP A 384 -34.98 9.92 -5.40
N VAL A 385 -33.98 10.74 -5.72
CA VAL A 385 -32.83 11.02 -4.82
C VAL A 385 -33.31 11.52 -3.45
N GLY A 386 -34.44 12.22 -3.41
CA GLY A 386 -35.01 12.72 -2.16
C GLY A 386 -35.52 11.64 -1.21
N SER A 387 -35.84 10.44 -1.71
CA SER A 387 -36.21 9.29 -0.86
C SER A 387 -34.99 8.62 -0.22
N ASP A 388 -33.85 8.59 -0.93
CA ASP A 388 -32.62 7.97 -0.47
C ASP A 388 -31.77 8.94 0.40
N ILE A 389 -31.88 10.26 0.19
CA ILE A 389 -31.29 11.31 1.05
C ILE A 389 -32.33 11.75 2.07
N VAL A 390 -32.36 11.07 3.21
CA VAL A 390 -33.22 11.43 4.36
C VAL A 390 -32.81 12.77 4.98
N SER A 391 -33.70 13.37 5.77
CA SER A 391 -33.48 14.68 6.40
C SER A 391 -32.31 14.71 7.40
N ASP A 392 -31.98 13.58 8.00
CA ASP A 392 -30.85 13.43 8.90
C ASP A 392 -29.67 12.72 8.20
N PRO A 393 -28.58 13.44 7.86
CA PRO A 393 -27.39 12.83 7.27
C PRO A 393 -26.86 11.60 8.03
N SER A 394 -27.05 11.50 9.35
CA SER A 394 -26.62 10.33 10.13
C SER A 394 -27.45 9.07 9.88
N GLN A 395 -28.68 9.22 9.40
CA GLN A 395 -29.58 8.11 9.02
C GLN A 395 -29.55 7.80 7.53
N SER A 396 -28.66 8.46 6.80
CA SER A 396 -28.57 8.31 5.36
C SER A 396 -27.96 6.98 4.93
N SER A 397 -28.25 6.57 3.70
CA SER A 397 -27.62 5.41 3.07
C SER A 397 -26.09 5.53 3.02
N PHE A 398 -25.55 6.75 2.97
CA PHE A 398 -24.11 7.03 3.02
C PHE A 398 -23.50 6.55 4.35
N ASN A 399 -24.03 7.03 5.47
CA ASN A 399 -23.51 6.65 6.79
C ASN A 399 -23.70 5.15 7.02
N ARG A 400 -24.82 4.58 6.58
CA ARG A 400 -25.07 3.15 6.70
C ARG A 400 -24.11 2.31 5.86
N ALA A 401 -23.77 2.74 4.65
CA ALA A 401 -22.78 2.06 3.82
C ALA A 401 -21.38 2.13 4.44
N MET A 402 -21.01 3.27 5.04
CA MET A 402 -19.75 3.41 5.78
C MET A 402 -19.67 2.47 6.99
N GLU A 403 -20.77 2.32 7.75
CA GLU A 403 -20.85 1.38 8.88
C GLU A 403 -20.67 -0.09 8.46
N LEU A 404 -20.99 -0.43 7.21
CA LEU A 404 -20.81 -1.77 6.66
C LEU A 404 -19.44 -1.97 6.01
N ALA A 405 -18.72 -0.90 5.68
CA ALA A 405 -17.45 -0.96 4.97
C ALA A 405 -16.27 -1.21 5.93
N LYS A 406 -15.20 -1.81 5.41
CA LYS A 406 -13.93 -2.00 6.13
C LYS A 406 -13.09 -0.72 6.21
N GLY A 407 -13.31 0.21 5.26
CA GLY A 407 -12.60 1.47 5.13
C GLY A 407 -13.19 2.37 4.06
N VAL A 408 -12.59 3.55 3.91
CA VAL A 408 -12.96 4.58 2.92
C VAL A 408 -11.84 4.73 1.90
N LEU A 409 -12.18 4.63 0.62
CA LEU A 409 -11.32 5.04 -0.48
C LEU A 409 -11.71 6.46 -0.91
N LEU A 410 -10.86 7.43 -0.57
CA LEU A 410 -10.98 8.82 -1.01
C LEU A 410 -10.30 9.00 -2.36
N ILE A 411 -11.08 9.29 -3.39
CA ILE A 411 -10.56 9.53 -4.75
C ILE A 411 -10.48 11.03 -4.99
N VAL A 412 -9.26 11.52 -5.14
CA VAL A 412 -8.93 12.92 -5.28
C VAL A 412 -8.76 13.27 -6.76
N ASP A 413 -9.40 14.36 -7.18
CA ASP A 413 -9.16 14.93 -8.51
C ASP A 413 -7.87 15.76 -8.53
N PRO A 414 -7.23 15.97 -9.71
CA PRO A 414 -5.96 16.70 -9.78
C PRO A 414 -5.95 18.13 -9.20
N LYS A 415 -7.13 18.73 -8.97
CA LYS A 415 -7.25 20.06 -8.35
C LYS A 415 -7.64 20.00 -6.88
N PHE A 416 -7.85 18.81 -6.34
CA PHE A 416 -8.36 18.55 -5.00
C PHE A 416 -9.70 19.27 -4.75
N ASP A 417 -10.53 19.46 -5.78
CA ASP A 417 -11.87 20.03 -5.63
C ASP A 417 -12.75 19.15 -4.71
N VAL A 418 -12.44 17.86 -4.56
CA VAL A 418 -13.11 16.91 -3.66
C VAL A 418 -13.20 17.41 -2.22
N VAL A 419 -12.13 17.99 -1.65
CA VAL A 419 -12.13 18.46 -0.25
C VAL A 419 -12.91 19.77 -0.07
N THR A 420 -13.34 20.40 -1.17
CA THR A 420 -14.21 21.58 -1.10
C THR A 420 -15.68 21.21 -0.95
N ARG A 421 -16.05 19.93 -0.99
CA ARG A 421 -17.44 19.46 -1.01
C ARG A 421 -17.91 19.08 0.39
N ILE A 422 -19.03 19.65 0.84
CA ILE A 422 -19.52 19.43 2.21
C ILE A 422 -19.89 17.96 2.51
N TRP A 423 -20.37 17.22 1.51
CA TRP A 423 -20.69 15.80 1.64
C TRP A 423 -19.43 14.95 1.83
N VAL A 424 -18.37 15.21 1.05
CA VAL A 424 -17.05 14.56 1.23
C VAL A 424 -16.50 14.89 2.62
N ASN A 425 -16.56 16.16 3.01
CA ASN A 425 -16.16 16.63 4.33
C ASN A 425 -16.91 15.91 5.47
N TYR A 426 -18.21 15.65 5.29
CA TYR A 426 -18.99 14.83 6.20
C TYR A 426 -18.53 13.38 6.24
N GLU A 427 -18.31 12.76 5.09
CA GLU A 427 -17.80 11.38 4.98
C GLU A 427 -16.44 11.25 5.68
N LEU A 428 -15.51 12.18 5.44
CA LEU A 428 -14.20 12.18 6.11
C LEU A 428 -14.33 12.38 7.63
N HIS A 429 -15.20 13.28 8.07
CA HIS A 429 -15.51 13.42 9.50
C HIS A 429 -16.04 12.11 10.10
N ARG A 430 -16.96 11.43 9.42
CA ARG A 430 -17.50 10.15 9.87
C ARG A 430 -16.43 9.06 9.90
N ALA A 431 -15.56 9.01 8.89
CA ALA A 431 -14.45 8.06 8.83
C ALA A 431 -13.50 8.25 10.02
N VAL A 432 -13.04 9.48 10.26
CA VAL A 432 -12.16 9.80 11.41
C VAL A 432 -12.86 9.52 12.74
N HIS A 433 -14.13 9.93 12.90
CA HIS A 433 -14.88 9.72 14.14
C HIS A 433 -15.11 8.23 14.44
N SER A 434 -15.39 7.42 13.42
CA SER A 434 -15.58 5.98 13.53
C SER A 434 -14.27 5.18 13.44
N ARG A 435 -13.11 5.85 13.32
CA ARG A 435 -11.79 5.25 13.10
C ARG A 435 -11.77 4.27 11.93
N LEU A 436 -12.52 4.59 10.87
CA LEU A 436 -12.44 3.85 9.62
C LEU A 436 -11.14 4.25 8.90
N PRO A 437 -10.33 3.29 8.43
CA PRO A 437 -9.16 3.57 7.61
C PRO A 437 -9.53 4.39 6.37
N ILE A 438 -8.67 5.35 6.02
CA ILE A 438 -8.84 6.21 4.84
C ILE A 438 -7.65 5.99 3.92
N ASP A 439 -7.92 5.37 2.78
CA ASP A 439 -6.96 5.25 1.68
C ASP A 439 -7.22 6.39 0.71
N VAL A 440 -6.16 7.04 0.24
CA VAL A 440 -6.25 8.23 -0.64
C VAL A 440 -5.65 7.89 -1.99
N ALA A 441 -6.43 8.04 -3.05
CA ALA A 441 -6.00 7.75 -4.42
C ALA A 441 -6.12 8.97 -5.32
N ILE A 442 -5.11 9.20 -6.16
CA ILE A 442 -5.11 10.26 -7.17
C ILE A 442 -4.58 9.72 -8.49
N PHE A 443 -5.24 10.06 -9.60
CA PHE A 443 -4.68 9.86 -10.93
C PHE A 443 -3.81 11.06 -11.29
N ASN A 444 -2.48 10.87 -11.24
CA ASN A 444 -1.51 11.91 -11.52
C ASN A 444 -0.47 11.40 -12.53
N GLU A 445 -0.09 12.25 -13.48
CA GLU A 445 0.93 11.95 -14.51
C GLU A 445 0.69 10.64 -15.30
N GLY A 446 -0.56 10.20 -15.44
CA GLY A 446 -0.90 8.99 -16.18
C GLY A 446 -0.90 7.70 -15.35
N ALA A 447 -0.67 7.78 -14.04
CA ALA A 447 -0.70 6.64 -13.14
C ALA A 447 -1.53 6.94 -11.88
N ILE A 448 -2.00 5.88 -11.22
CA ILE A 448 -2.61 5.98 -9.90
C ILE A 448 -1.50 6.04 -8.85
N LYS A 449 -1.53 7.08 -8.01
CA LYS A 449 -0.68 7.24 -6.83
C LYS A 449 -1.59 7.12 -5.61
N MET A 450 -1.16 6.37 -4.59
CA MET A 450 -1.98 6.13 -3.41
C MET A 450 -1.16 6.19 -2.12
N ILE A 451 -1.82 6.70 -1.07
CA ILE A 451 -1.44 6.56 0.33
C ILE A 451 -2.45 5.61 0.96
N VAL A 452 -1.98 4.56 1.63
CA VAL A 452 -2.83 3.50 2.20
C VAL A 452 -2.65 3.49 3.70
N ASN A 453 -3.76 3.47 4.45
CA ASN A 453 -3.70 3.49 5.92
C ASN A 453 -3.34 2.12 6.50
N GLN A 454 -3.71 1.03 5.83
CA GLN A 454 -3.44 -0.32 6.29
C GLN A 454 -2.19 -0.90 5.62
N ASP A 455 -1.56 -1.85 6.29
CA ASP A 455 -0.50 -2.64 5.70
C ASP A 455 -1.04 -3.45 4.51
N LEU A 456 -0.39 -3.32 3.37
CA LEU A 456 -0.73 -4.08 2.17
C LEU A 456 -0.10 -5.48 2.23
N PRO A 457 -0.80 -6.51 1.73
CA PRO A 457 -0.25 -7.86 1.65
C PRO A 457 1.04 -7.86 0.81
N ASN A 458 2.08 -8.52 1.33
CA ASN A 458 3.39 -8.65 0.68
C ASN A 458 4.12 -7.32 0.43
N GLU A 459 3.66 -6.21 1.02
CA GLU A 459 4.36 -4.93 0.96
C GLU A 459 5.23 -4.74 2.21
N THR A 460 6.52 -4.57 2.01
CA THR A 460 7.44 -4.14 3.08
C THR A 460 7.26 -2.65 3.35
N THR A 461 7.59 -2.21 4.56
CA THR A 461 7.59 -0.79 4.93
C THR A 461 8.43 0.09 3.99
N TYR A 462 9.54 -0.44 3.47
CA TYR A 462 10.35 0.25 2.46
C TYR A 462 9.58 0.45 1.15
N GLN A 463 8.88 -0.58 0.66
CA GLN A 463 8.04 -0.48 -0.54
C GLN A 463 6.88 0.49 -0.34
N LYS A 464 6.19 0.43 0.81
CA LYS A 464 5.14 1.39 1.21
C LYS A 464 5.65 2.82 1.10
N ARG A 465 6.76 3.14 1.78
CA ARG A 465 7.36 4.48 1.75
C ARG A 465 7.70 4.94 0.33
N ARG A 466 8.34 4.09 -0.47
CA ARG A 466 8.69 4.41 -1.87
C ARG A 466 7.46 4.68 -2.73
N ARG A 467 6.39 3.91 -2.56
CA ARG A 467 5.12 4.14 -3.25
C ARG A 467 4.52 5.49 -2.85
N GLU A 468 4.52 5.79 -1.56
CA GLU A 468 3.88 6.99 -1.01
C GLU A 468 4.67 8.28 -1.27
N GLN A 469 6.00 8.19 -1.37
CA GLN A 469 6.86 9.29 -1.87
C GLN A 469 6.49 9.76 -3.28
N GLN A 470 5.82 8.93 -4.09
CA GLN A 470 5.36 9.30 -5.42
C GLN A 470 4.02 10.02 -5.41
N PHE A 471 3.38 10.15 -4.24
CA PHE A 471 2.15 10.89 -4.08
C PHE A 471 2.43 12.40 -4.16
N PRO A 472 1.59 13.22 -4.83
CA PRO A 472 1.76 14.66 -4.91
C PRO A 472 1.42 15.34 -3.58
N CYS A 473 2.32 15.20 -2.60
CA CYS A 473 2.13 15.67 -1.24
C CYS A 473 2.07 17.20 -1.14
N ASP A 474 2.75 17.93 -2.01
CA ASP A 474 2.69 19.39 -2.09
C ASP A 474 1.23 19.87 -2.27
N ALA A 475 0.56 19.40 -3.31
CA ALA A 475 -0.82 19.75 -3.62
C ALA A 475 -1.80 19.21 -2.57
N MET A 476 -1.50 18.07 -1.97
CA MET A 476 -2.28 17.51 -0.87
C MET A 476 -2.22 18.40 0.37
N CYS A 477 -1.03 18.75 0.82
CA CYS A 477 -0.81 19.57 2.01
C CYS A 477 -1.46 20.95 1.86
N ASP A 478 -1.27 21.59 0.71
CA ASP A 478 -1.87 22.88 0.39
C ASP A 478 -3.40 22.89 0.54
N LYS A 479 -4.05 21.76 0.29
CA LYS A 479 -5.52 21.66 0.22
C LYS A 479 -6.12 21.10 1.50
N PHE A 480 -5.56 20.02 2.04
CA PHE A 480 -6.07 19.38 3.25
C PHE A 480 -5.75 20.20 4.50
N PHE A 481 -4.55 20.79 4.63
CA PHE A 481 -4.20 21.52 5.85
C PHE A 481 -4.91 22.89 5.95
N GLN A 482 -5.38 23.41 4.83
CA GLN A 482 -6.22 24.61 4.76
C GLN A 482 -7.73 24.31 4.88
N LEU A 483 -8.12 23.03 4.98
CA LEU A 483 -9.51 22.63 5.05
C LEU A 483 -10.24 23.29 6.24
N GLN A 484 -11.44 23.76 5.97
CA GLN A 484 -12.39 24.24 6.96
C GLN A 484 -13.76 23.67 6.60
N LEU A 485 -14.27 22.73 7.40
CA LEU A 485 -15.47 21.96 7.06
C LEU A 485 -16.67 22.88 6.78
N HIS A 486 -16.83 23.95 7.56
CA HIS A 486 -17.91 24.93 7.39
C HIS A 486 -17.87 25.73 6.08
N GLN A 487 -16.72 25.78 5.41
CA GLN A 487 -16.59 26.39 4.09
C GLN A 487 -16.97 25.44 2.95
N GLY A 488 -17.24 24.16 3.24
CA GLY A 488 -17.67 23.17 2.27
C GLY A 488 -18.85 23.66 1.41
N LYS A 489 -18.79 23.33 0.12
CA LYS A 489 -19.78 23.69 -0.90
C LYS A 489 -20.79 22.55 -1.06
N ALA A 490 -22.06 22.92 -1.18
CA ALA A 490 -23.14 22.01 -1.51
C ALA A 490 -23.83 22.47 -2.79
N SER A 491 -24.42 21.53 -3.53
CA SER A 491 -25.33 21.88 -4.62
C SER A 491 -26.71 22.31 -4.09
N LEU A 492 -27.09 21.83 -2.90
CA LEU A 492 -28.29 22.25 -2.17
C LEU A 492 -27.86 22.85 -0.82
N GLU A 493 -28.21 24.10 -0.57
CA GLU A 493 -27.84 24.79 0.68
C GLU A 493 -28.37 24.08 1.94
N ASN A 494 -29.53 23.42 1.83
CA ASN A 494 -30.11 22.66 2.94
C ASN A 494 -29.22 21.48 3.37
N ASP A 495 -28.50 20.82 2.44
CA ASP A 495 -27.57 19.76 2.80
C ASP A 495 -26.45 20.31 3.68
N LYS A 496 -25.90 21.46 3.29
CA LYS A 496 -24.88 22.15 4.08
C LYS A 496 -25.39 22.47 5.49
N ILE A 497 -26.60 23.03 5.60
CA ILE A 497 -27.20 23.36 6.90
C ILE A 497 -27.36 22.11 7.77
N ARG A 498 -27.91 21.03 7.21
CA ARG A 498 -28.14 19.76 7.94
C ARG A 498 -26.84 19.11 8.37
N ILE A 499 -25.86 19.01 7.48
CA ILE A 499 -24.54 18.44 7.78
C ILE A 499 -23.85 19.21 8.90
N LEU A 500 -23.84 20.55 8.83
CA LEU A 500 -23.22 21.36 9.88
C LEU A 500 -23.95 21.18 11.22
N ASN A 501 -25.28 21.14 11.22
CA ASN A 501 -26.06 20.86 12.44
C ASN A 501 -25.74 19.46 13.00
N VAL A 502 -25.52 18.45 12.15
CA VAL A 502 -25.09 17.10 12.60
C VAL A 502 -23.69 17.16 13.22
N MET A 503 -22.73 17.83 12.58
CA MET A 503 -21.34 17.93 13.07
C MET A 503 -21.23 18.63 14.42
N VAL A 504 -22.08 19.64 14.68
CA VAL A 504 -22.15 20.33 16.00
C VAL A 504 -23.16 19.69 16.97
N GLU A 505 -23.68 18.51 16.65
CA GLU A 505 -24.62 17.74 17.47
C GLU A 505 -25.96 18.45 17.76
N ASN A 506 -26.37 19.40 16.93
CA ASN A 506 -27.67 20.06 17.00
C ASN A 506 -28.79 19.21 16.37
N LYS A 507 -29.07 18.05 16.97
CA LYS A 507 -30.06 17.08 16.46
C LYS A 507 -31.52 17.51 16.59
N ALA A 508 -31.81 18.54 17.40
CA ALA A 508 -33.18 18.98 17.66
C ALA A 508 -33.85 19.64 16.45
N ASN A 509 -33.07 20.32 15.59
CA ASN A 509 -33.58 20.95 14.38
C ASN A 509 -32.48 21.05 13.30
N LEU A 510 -32.40 20.03 12.45
CA LEU A 510 -31.38 19.94 11.39
C LEU A 510 -31.58 20.97 10.26
N ASP A 511 -32.78 21.50 10.07
CA ASP A 511 -33.10 22.54 9.09
C ASP A 511 -32.82 23.96 9.61
N SER A 512 -32.32 24.09 10.84
CA SER A 512 -32.04 25.39 11.45
C SER A 512 -30.92 26.12 10.72
N LYS A 513 -31.29 27.20 10.00
CA LYS A 513 -30.34 28.10 9.34
C LYS A 513 -29.48 28.92 10.30
N SER A 514 -29.77 28.86 11.59
CA SER A 514 -29.10 29.66 12.61
C SER A 514 -27.60 29.40 12.66
N ILE A 515 -27.14 28.17 12.42
CA ILE A 515 -25.71 27.83 12.37
C ILE A 515 -24.99 28.59 11.24
N VAL A 516 -25.54 28.56 10.03
CA VAL A 516 -24.95 29.28 8.87
C VAL A 516 -25.02 30.80 9.07
N GLN A 517 -26.07 31.30 9.71
CA GLN A 517 -26.20 32.72 10.05
C GLN A 517 -25.15 33.15 11.09
N ARG A 518 -24.97 32.38 12.17
CA ARG A 518 -23.94 32.63 13.19
C ARG A 518 -22.54 32.61 12.59
N ILE A 519 -22.23 31.60 11.77
CA ILE A 519 -20.94 31.49 11.07
C ILE A 519 -20.69 32.69 10.16
N LYS A 520 -21.72 33.16 9.43
CA LYS A 520 -21.61 34.36 8.57
C LYS A 520 -21.47 35.66 9.38
N ALA A 521 -22.11 35.75 10.53
CA ALA A 521 -22.02 36.92 11.41
C ALA A 521 -20.65 37.00 12.11
N ALA A 522 -20.01 35.85 12.36
CA ALA A 522 -18.73 35.73 13.06
C ALA A 522 -18.71 36.49 14.40
N ASP A 523 -19.84 36.52 15.12
CA ASP A 523 -19.96 37.24 16.39
C ASP A 523 -19.33 36.43 17.53
N SER A 524 -18.07 36.75 17.85
CA SER A 524 -17.32 36.12 18.94
C SER A 524 -17.92 36.33 20.34
N LYS A 525 -18.96 37.16 20.48
CA LYS A 525 -19.71 37.33 21.74
C LYS A 525 -20.88 36.35 21.87
N ASP A 526 -21.32 35.72 20.78
CA ASP A 526 -22.34 34.67 20.83
C ASP A 526 -21.70 33.37 21.33
N SER A 527 -22.04 32.96 22.56
CA SER A 527 -21.52 31.73 23.16
C SER A 527 -21.86 30.47 22.38
N THR A 528 -22.96 30.47 21.62
CA THR A 528 -23.34 29.36 20.74
C THR A 528 -22.42 29.30 19.53
N TYR A 529 -22.11 30.45 18.93
CA TYR A 529 -21.15 30.52 17.82
C TYR A 529 -19.76 30.03 18.25
N VAL A 530 -19.27 30.47 19.41
CA VAL A 530 -17.98 30.02 19.95
C VAL A 530 -17.96 28.51 20.10
N LYS A 531 -19.00 27.93 20.73
CA LYS A 531 -19.11 26.48 20.92
C LYS A 531 -19.20 25.70 19.59
N ASP A 532 -19.99 26.19 18.63
CA ASP A 532 -20.11 25.58 17.29
C ASP A 532 -18.74 25.57 16.59
N MET A 533 -18.00 26.69 16.63
CA MET A 533 -16.69 26.82 16.00
C MET A 533 -15.61 26.03 16.71
N GLU A 534 -15.63 25.92 18.04
CA GLU A 534 -14.75 25.02 18.79
C GLU A 534 -14.94 23.57 18.36
N ARG A 535 -16.21 23.13 18.21
CA ARG A 535 -16.51 21.77 17.76
C ARG A 535 -16.06 21.53 16.32
N LEU A 536 -16.37 22.45 15.40
CA LEU A 536 -15.95 22.34 14.01
C LEU A 536 -14.42 22.37 13.86
N SER A 537 -13.74 23.25 14.61
CA SER A 537 -12.27 23.34 14.63
C SER A 537 -11.64 22.06 15.16
N SER A 538 -12.21 21.46 16.21
CA SER A 538 -11.76 20.16 16.73
C SER A 538 -11.86 19.05 15.68
N ILE A 539 -12.93 19.04 14.87
CA ILE A 539 -13.08 18.07 13.76
C ILE A 539 -12.12 18.41 12.61
N ASP A 540 -11.96 19.69 12.25
CA ASP A 540 -11.01 20.15 11.23
C ASP A 540 -9.59 19.68 11.60
N ASN A 541 -9.18 19.85 12.86
CA ASN A 541 -7.87 19.44 13.34
C ASN A 541 -7.69 17.93 13.30
N ALA A 542 -8.70 17.15 13.68
CA ALA A 542 -8.63 15.70 13.64
C ALA A 542 -8.44 15.15 12.21
N LEU A 543 -9.13 15.75 11.23
CA LEU A 543 -8.96 15.38 9.82
C LEU A 543 -7.59 15.80 9.27
N LYS A 544 -7.08 16.98 9.66
CA LYS A 544 -5.74 17.43 9.26
C LYS A 544 -4.65 16.54 9.86
N ALA A 545 -4.80 16.16 11.12
CA ALA A 545 -3.92 15.24 11.81
C ALA A 545 -3.87 13.88 11.13
N GLU A 546 -5.01 13.37 10.64
CA GLU A 546 -5.04 12.11 9.88
C GLU A 546 -4.17 12.14 8.62
N ILE A 547 -4.12 13.27 7.93
CA ILE A 547 -3.25 13.46 6.75
C ILE A 547 -1.80 13.75 7.17
N ALA A 548 -1.60 14.50 8.25
CA ALA A 548 -0.27 14.85 8.75
C ALA A 548 0.49 13.61 9.26
N GLU A 549 -0.20 12.69 9.94
CA GLU A 549 0.38 11.42 10.42
C GLU A 549 0.95 10.62 9.24
N LYS A 550 0.18 10.50 8.15
CA LYS A 550 0.60 9.82 6.91
C LYS A 550 1.75 10.51 6.18
N ALA A 551 1.90 11.82 6.39
CA ALA A 551 2.93 12.60 5.75
C ALA A 551 4.29 12.53 6.48
N ILE A 552 4.36 12.02 7.71
CA ILE A 552 5.60 12.02 8.52
C ILE A 552 6.71 11.24 7.82
N SER A 553 6.48 9.99 7.44
CA SER A 553 7.52 9.16 6.82
C SER A 553 7.94 9.70 5.45
N ILE A 554 7.01 10.30 4.71
CA ILE A 554 7.28 10.96 3.44
C ILE A 554 8.16 12.20 3.68
N ALA A 555 7.84 13.03 4.68
CA ALA A 555 8.62 14.20 5.04
C ALA A 555 10.05 13.85 5.44
N LEU A 556 10.23 12.81 6.25
CA LEU A 556 11.54 12.32 6.71
C LEU A 556 12.32 11.54 5.65
N SER A 557 11.79 11.41 4.44
CA SER A 557 12.44 10.69 3.36
C SER A 557 12.45 11.45 2.04
N THR A 558 12.02 12.71 2.08
CA THR A 558 12.05 13.64 0.95
C THR A 558 13.09 14.71 1.23
N ASP A 559 14.05 14.86 0.32
CA ASP A 559 15.11 15.84 0.46
C ASP A 559 14.54 17.25 0.70
N GLU A 560 15.25 18.03 1.52
CA GLU A 560 14.91 19.42 1.89
C GLU A 560 13.59 19.60 2.65
N GLN A 561 12.89 18.52 2.99
CA GLN A 561 11.70 18.57 3.84
C GLN A 561 12.04 18.26 5.30
N SER A 562 11.21 18.75 6.21
CA SER A 562 11.27 18.38 7.63
C SER A 562 9.87 18.33 8.24
N LEU A 563 9.74 17.80 9.46
CA LEU A 563 8.45 17.77 10.16
C LEU A 563 7.89 19.17 10.45
N GLU A 564 8.77 20.15 10.64
CA GLU A 564 8.41 21.54 10.92
C GLU A 564 8.15 22.37 9.66
N ASN A 565 8.64 21.91 8.50
CA ASN A 565 8.49 22.58 7.21
C ASN A 565 8.31 21.56 6.07
N PHE A 566 7.20 20.83 6.09
CA PHE A 566 6.78 19.95 5.00
C PHE A 566 5.88 20.72 4.04
N PHE A 567 6.40 21.09 2.87
CA PHE A 567 5.73 21.94 1.89
C PHE A 567 5.15 23.23 2.48
N GLY A 568 5.86 23.86 3.42
CA GLY A 568 5.41 25.09 4.09
C GLY A 568 4.49 24.87 5.30
N HIS A 569 4.29 23.62 5.73
CA HIS A 569 3.44 23.27 6.86
C HIS A 569 4.21 22.55 7.97
N ASN A 570 3.81 22.82 9.23
CA ASN A 570 4.37 22.15 10.40
C ASN A 570 3.47 20.96 10.80
N LEU A 571 3.91 19.74 10.47
CA LEU A 571 3.16 18.50 10.73
C LEU A 571 2.98 18.24 12.24
N VAL A 572 3.99 18.58 13.03
CA VAL A 572 3.99 18.42 14.50
C VAL A 572 2.91 19.29 15.13
N GLU A 573 2.84 20.56 14.72
CA GLU A 573 1.83 21.49 15.20
C GLU A 573 0.42 21.05 14.78
N ILE A 574 0.27 20.55 13.55
CA ILE A 574 -1.02 20.05 13.05
C ILE A 574 -1.48 18.85 13.89
N LEU A 575 -0.60 17.89 14.16
CA LEU A 575 -0.93 16.73 15.00
C LEU A 575 -1.25 17.13 16.44
N GLY A 576 -0.45 18.03 17.03
CA GLY A 576 -0.66 18.50 18.40
C GLY A 576 -1.97 19.25 18.64
N ARG A 577 -2.63 19.75 17.57
CA ARG A 577 -3.95 20.39 17.64
C ARG A 577 -5.12 19.39 17.67
N ASP A 578 -4.87 18.11 17.41
CA ASP A 578 -5.89 17.06 17.45
C ASP A 578 -6.13 16.57 18.88
N THR A 579 -7.21 17.06 19.47
CA THR A 579 -7.64 16.71 20.82
C THR A 579 -8.58 15.50 20.87
N LEU A 580 -8.98 14.95 19.71
CA LEU A 580 -9.92 13.83 19.61
C LEU A 580 -9.22 12.48 19.42
N ARG A 581 -7.98 12.51 18.90
CA ARG A 581 -7.16 11.31 18.69
C ARG A 581 -6.92 10.55 19.98
N LYS A 582 -6.94 9.23 19.87
CA LYS A 582 -6.66 8.29 20.96
C LYS A 582 -5.48 7.36 20.67
N ALA A 583 -5.05 7.31 19.42
CA ALA A 583 -3.96 6.46 18.96
C ALA A 583 -3.05 7.25 18.02
N LEU A 584 -1.74 7.12 18.19
CA LEU A 584 -0.72 7.62 17.27
C LEU A 584 0.16 6.45 16.83
N GLN A 585 0.38 6.31 15.52
CA GLN A 585 1.13 5.21 14.95
C GLN A 585 2.17 5.71 13.94
N PHE A 586 3.44 5.47 14.27
CA PHE A 586 4.59 5.78 13.44
C PHE A 586 5.39 4.51 13.18
N ASP A 587 4.78 3.56 12.47
CA ASP A 587 5.34 2.22 12.22
C ASP A 587 6.12 2.11 10.89
N ASP A 588 6.29 3.22 10.20
CA ASP A 588 6.90 3.31 8.88
C ASP A 588 8.21 4.12 8.85
N LEU A 589 8.83 4.33 10.02
CA LEU A 589 10.06 5.12 10.16
C LEU A 589 11.36 4.30 10.12
N MET A 590 11.28 3.00 9.87
CA MET A 590 12.45 2.10 9.86
C MET A 590 13.55 2.48 8.86
N ASN A 591 14.81 2.35 9.24
CA ASN A 591 15.98 2.61 8.39
C ASN A 591 15.98 4.00 7.74
N LEU A 592 15.44 5.02 8.41
CA LEU A 592 15.51 6.40 7.95
C LEU A 592 16.70 7.10 8.58
N ASN A 593 17.61 7.58 7.73
CA ASN A 593 18.78 8.31 8.18
C ASN A 593 18.41 9.65 8.85
N ASP A 594 17.33 10.30 8.42
CA ASP A 594 16.90 11.58 8.99
C ASP A 594 16.18 11.43 10.34
N VAL A 595 15.96 10.19 10.80
CA VAL A 595 15.40 9.93 12.14
C VAL A 595 16.53 9.90 13.16
N ASP A 596 16.62 10.98 13.93
CA ASP A 596 17.55 11.18 15.04
C ASP A 596 16.81 11.36 16.38
N ASP A 597 17.56 11.63 17.46
CA ASP A 597 16.99 11.83 18.79
C ASP A 597 15.98 12.97 18.85
N ARG A 598 16.21 14.04 18.07
CA ARG A 598 15.33 15.23 18.00
C ARG A 598 13.99 14.85 17.37
N ILE A 599 13.99 14.03 16.32
CA ILE A 599 12.74 13.55 15.71
C ILE A 599 11.94 12.71 16.70
N VAL A 600 12.57 11.82 17.45
CA VAL A 600 11.86 11.02 18.48
C VAL A 600 11.32 11.92 19.60
N GLU A 601 12.10 12.91 20.06
CA GLU A 601 11.64 13.92 21.02
C GLU A 601 10.41 14.68 20.51
N VAL A 602 10.44 15.12 19.25
CA VAL A 602 9.33 15.83 18.60
C VAL A 602 8.09 14.96 18.52
N LEU A 603 8.20 13.71 18.04
CA LEU A 603 7.07 12.79 17.91
C LEU A 603 6.48 12.40 19.27
N THR A 604 7.32 12.20 20.29
CA THR A 604 6.86 11.91 21.65
C THR A 604 6.23 13.14 22.32
N GLY A 605 6.69 14.35 21.99
CA GLY A 605 6.09 15.61 22.45
C GLY A 605 4.66 15.86 21.92
N VAL A 606 4.26 15.18 20.85
CA VAL A 606 2.87 15.24 20.32
C VAL A 606 1.91 14.37 21.13
N ILE A 607 2.40 13.46 21.97
CA ILE A 607 1.58 12.53 22.76
C ILE A 607 0.87 13.31 23.89
N GLY A 608 -0.32 13.81 23.58
CA GLY A 608 -1.18 14.47 24.56
C GLY A 608 -1.82 13.49 25.56
N PRO A 609 -2.38 13.99 26.68
CA PRO A 609 -3.00 13.17 27.72
C PRO A 609 -4.22 12.37 27.23
N GLN A 610 -4.79 12.73 26.09
CA GLN A 610 -5.89 11.98 25.46
C GLN A 610 -5.43 10.68 24.81
N ILE A 611 -4.14 10.53 24.47
CA ILE A 611 -3.61 9.38 23.74
C ILE A 611 -3.53 8.16 24.66
N GLU A 612 -4.15 7.07 24.23
CA GLU A 612 -4.21 5.79 24.94
C GLU A 612 -3.35 4.72 24.25
N THR A 613 -3.03 4.91 22.97
CA THR A 613 -2.23 3.98 22.16
C THR A 613 -1.09 4.73 21.47
N PHE A 614 0.14 4.25 21.64
CA PHE A 614 1.31 4.81 20.97
C PHE A 614 2.15 3.69 20.36
N ILE A 615 2.43 3.81 19.07
CA ILE A 615 3.27 2.89 18.31
C ILE A 615 4.38 3.69 17.64
N LEU A 616 5.62 3.29 17.87
CA LEU A 616 6.80 3.88 17.24
C LEU A 616 7.73 2.77 16.74
N ASP A 617 7.97 2.73 15.44
CA ASP A 617 8.93 1.82 14.81
C ASP A 617 10.04 2.60 14.10
N VAL A 618 11.19 2.65 14.78
CA VAL A 618 12.41 3.31 14.31
C VAL A 618 13.55 2.31 14.18
N CYS A 619 13.20 1.04 13.89
CA CYS A 619 14.16 -0.04 13.71
C CYS A 619 15.19 0.32 12.64
N GLY A 620 16.48 0.12 12.93
CA GLY A 620 17.57 0.37 11.99
C GLY A 620 17.95 1.84 11.78
N CYS A 621 17.34 2.79 12.49
CA CYS A 621 17.72 4.20 12.40
C CYS A 621 19.09 4.45 13.06
N VAL A 622 20.11 4.70 12.25
CA VAL A 622 21.52 4.74 12.68
C VAL A 622 21.90 6.00 13.48
N ASN A 623 21.10 7.07 13.40
CA ASN A 623 21.37 8.34 14.05
C ASN A 623 20.71 8.48 15.43
N LEU A 624 20.00 7.44 15.89
CA LEU A 624 19.45 7.39 17.24
C LEU A 624 20.54 7.08 18.27
N THR A 625 20.49 7.75 19.41
CA THR A 625 21.39 7.53 20.56
C THR A 625 20.58 7.34 21.84
N ASN A 626 21.26 7.10 22.96
CA ASN A 626 20.62 6.99 24.27
C ASN A 626 19.69 8.16 24.63
N ALA A 627 19.94 9.35 24.07
CA ALA A 627 19.17 10.55 24.42
C ALA A 627 17.68 10.37 24.09
N CYS A 628 17.31 9.76 22.96
CA CYS A 628 15.89 9.60 22.60
C CYS A 628 15.07 8.86 23.66
N LEU A 629 15.60 7.78 24.24
CA LEU A 629 14.92 7.00 25.27
C LEU A 629 14.98 7.66 26.66
N VAL A 630 16.07 8.34 26.97
CA VAL A 630 16.24 9.06 28.25
C VAL A 630 15.29 10.25 28.35
N GLN A 631 15.09 10.95 27.24
CA GLN A 631 14.25 12.14 27.16
C GLN A 631 12.77 11.81 26.94
N MET A 632 12.46 10.59 26.49
CA MET A 632 11.09 10.15 26.23
C MET A 632 10.21 10.31 27.46
N GLN A 633 9.21 11.19 27.37
CA GLN A 633 8.16 11.38 28.36
C GLN A 633 6.89 10.74 27.84
N LEU A 634 6.37 9.75 28.56
CA LEU A 634 5.13 9.06 28.21
C LEU A 634 4.03 9.44 29.21
N PRO A 635 2.81 9.75 28.76
CA PRO A 635 1.72 10.11 29.67
C PRO A 635 1.20 8.88 30.43
N GLU A 636 0.79 9.09 31.69
CA GLU A 636 0.19 8.05 32.54
C GLU A 636 -1.17 7.51 32.02
N THR A 637 -1.77 8.21 31.05
CA THR A 637 -3.01 7.78 30.40
C THR A 637 -2.80 6.71 29.33
N LEU A 638 -1.55 6.39 28.99
CA LEU A 638 -1.23 5.42 27.96
C LEU A 638 -1.57 4.00 28.43
N LEU A 639 -2.34 3.28 27.61
CA LEU A 639 -2.78 1.91 27.86
C LEU A 639 -2.07 0.88 26.97
N TYR A 640 -1.66 1.30 25.77
CA TYR A 640 -0.95 0.46 24.81
C TYR A 640 0.32 1.18 24.33
N LEU A 641 1.46 0.53 24.48
CA LEU A 641 2.76 1.02 24.02
C LEU A 641 3.47 -0.06 23.21
N ARG A 642 3.82 0.26 21.97
CA ARG A 642 4.73 -0.55 21.15
C ARG A 642 5.90 0.30 20.69
N LEU A 643 7.11 -0.13 21.05
CA LEU A 643 8.35 0.54 20.66
C LEU A 643 9.27 -0.47 19.96
N ASN A 644 9.74 -0.14 18.76
CA ASN A 644 10.73 -0.90 18.05
C ASN A 644 11.97 -0.05 17.79
N PHE A 645 13.03 -0.35 18.56
CA PHE A 645 14.37 0.20 18.46
C PHE A 645 15.38 -0.87 18.02
N GLY A 646 14.88 -1.98 17.46
CA GLY A 646 15.71 -3.06 16.94
C GLY A 646 16.72 -2.53 15.94
N ASN A 647 17.93 -3.09 15.93
CA ASN A 647 19.00 -2.70 15.01
C ASN A 647 19.38 -1.20 15.06
N ALA A 648 19.08 -0.47 16.14
CA ALA A 648 19.58 0.88 16.36
C ALA A 648 20.95 0.81 17.07
N PRO A 649 22.08 1.00 16.37
CA PRO A 649 23.41 0.62 16.86
C PRO A 649 23.88 1.41 18.09
N ASN A 650 23.37 2.64 18.30
CA ASN A 650 23.81 3.50 19.41
C ASN A 650 22.82 3.57 20.58
N ILE A 651 21.75 2.76 20.58
CA ILE A 651 20.85 2.63 21.74
C ILE A 651 21.45 1.62 22.71
N THR A 652 22.26 2.03 23.68
CA THR A 652 23.00 1.10 24.54
C THR A 652 22.17 0.53 25.71
N ASN A 653 22.73 -0.43 26.44
CA ASN A 653 22.10 -1.00 27.64
C ASN A 653 21.74 0.08 28.69
N GLU A 654 22.54 1.15 28.82
CA GLU A 654 22.27 2.25 29.74
C GLU A 654 20.97 2.99 29.38
N ALA A 655 20.67 3.19 28.08
CA ALA A 655 19.42 3.81 27.67
C ALA A 655 18.21 3.02 28.16
N LEU A 656 18.28 1.69 28.10
CA LEU A 656 17.21 0.80 28.54
C LEU A 656 17.02 0.83 30.06
N LEU A 657 18.11 0.95 30.83
CA LEU A 657 18.05 1.13 32.29
C LEU A 657 17.36 2.43 32.70
N GLN A 658 17.54 3.49 31.91
CA GLN A 658 16.86 4.77 32.15
C GLN A 658 15.41 4.73 31.66
N PHE A 659 15.17 4.18 30.46
CA PHE A 659 13.84 4.05 29.89
C PHE A 659 12.89 3.25 30.78
N SER A 660 13.36 2.17 31.43
CA SER A 660 12.49 1.36 32.30
C SER A 660 11.82 2.20 33.39
N LYS A 661 12.48 3.26 33.88
CA LYS A 661 11.95 4.17 34.90
C LYS A 661 10.82 5.08 34.40
N ASN A 662 10.69 5.22 33.08
CA ASN A 662 9.71 6.08 32.42
C ASN A 662 8.50 5.30 31.87
N ILE A 663 8.41 3.99 32.11
CA ILE A 663 7.25 3.19 31.67
C ILE A 663 6.01 3.62 32.47
N PRO A 664 4.90 4.03 31.80
CA PRO A 664 3.68 4.45 32.49
C PRO A 664 3.09 3.37 33.39
N GLY A 665 2.65 3.74 34.59
CA GLY A 665 2.14 2.79 35.58
C GLY A 665 0.77 2.21 35.25
N GLY A 666 0.00 2.85 34.35
CA GLY A 666 -1.33 2.42 33.92
C GLY A 666 -1.36 1.52 32.67
N LEU A 667 -0.19 1.15 32.13
CA LEU A 667 -0.09 0.43 30.87
C LEU A 667 -0.68 -0.99 30.94
N GLN A 668 -1.45 -1.37 29.93
CA GLN A 668 -2.07 -2.70 29.81
C GLN A 668 -1.38 -3.57 28.78
N THR A 669 -0.79 -2.97 27.74
CA THR A 669 0.01 -3.67 26.72
C THR A 669 1.35 -2.98 26.53
N LEU A 670 2.43 -3.74 26.65
CA LEU A 670 3.81 -3.28 26.43
C LEU A 670 4.51 -4.24 25.47
N LEU A 671 4.86 -3.74 24.29
CA LEU A 671 5.60 -4.48 23.26
C LEU A 671 6.91 -3.76 22.96
N LEU A 672 8.03 -4.43 23.17
CA LEU A 672 9.37 -3.87 22.96
C LEU A 672 10.15 -4.75 21.98
N ASP A 673 10.77 -4.13 20.99
CA ASP A 673 11.80 -4.75 20.17
C ASP A 673 13.11 -3.98 20.31
N LEU A 674 14.12 -4.67 20.82
CA LEU A 674 15.41 -4.15 21.26
C LEU A 674 16.59 -4.95 20.67
N THR A 675 16.37 -5.66 19.55
CA THR A 675 17.43 -6.46 18.90
C THR A 675 18.65 -5.64 18.53
N CYS A 676 19.80 -6.30 18.44
CA CYS A 676 21.05 -5.66 18.06
C CYS A 676 21.37 -5.83 16.58
N CYS A 677 22.19 -4.92 16.05
CA CYS A 677 22.84 -5.11 14.77
C CYS A 677 23.92 -6.19 14.87
N ASN A 678 24.10 -6.97 13.81
CA ASN A 678 25.30 -7.78 13.65
C ASN A 678 26.41 -6.92 13.05
N ALA A 679 27.48 -6.71 13.79
CA ALA A 679 28.69 -6.08 13.28
C ALA A 679 29.40 -7.02 12.27
N PRO A 680 30.32 -6.48 11.43
CA PRO A 680 31.03 -7.28 10.44
C PRO A 680 31.85 -8.45 11.01
N ASP A 681 32.23 -8.38 12.29
CA ASP A 681 32.92 -9.45 13.01
C ASP A 681 31.98 -10.51 13.60
N GLY A 682 30.67 -10.36 13.39
CA GLY A 682 29.62 -11.23 13.92
C GLY A 682 29.16 -10.87 15.33
N SER A 683 29.76 -9.88 15.99
CA SER A 683 29.33 -9.44 17.31
C SER A 683 28.00 -8.68 17.25
N SER A 684 27.19 -8.80 18.29
CA SER A 684 25.95 -8.02 18.43
C SER A 684 26.25 -6.64 19.03
N VAL A 685 25.91 -5.59 18.29
CA VAL A 685 26.11 -4.19 18.71
C VAL A 685 24.76 -3.46 18.72
N PRO A 686 24.41 -2.77 19.82
CA PRO A 686 25.17 -2.65 21.06
C PRO A 686 25.05 -3.90 21.93
N GLN A 687 26.02 -4.15 22.82
CA GLN A 687 25.88 -5.26 23.77
C GLN A 687 24.70 -5.02 24.74
N ARG A 688 23.91 -6.07 24.93
CA ARG A 688 22.72 -6.09 25.80
C ARG A 688 22.99 -7.04 26.96
N LEU A 689 22.82 -6.55 28.19
CA LEU A 689 23.19 -7.26 29.42
C LEU A 689 21.96 -7.66 30.21
N ASN A 690 22.04 -8.66 31.10
CA ASN A 690 20.92 -9.03 31.98
C ASN A 690 20.37 -7.85 32.80
N SER A 691 21.19 -6.82 33.06
CA SER A 691 20.79 -5.68 33.88
C SER A 691 19.62 -4.88 33.29
N HIS A 692 19.46 -4.81 31.96
CA HIS A 692 18.28 -4.14 31.39
C HIS A 692 17.01 -4.95 31.61
N LEU A 693 17.08 -6.28 31.54
CA LEU A 693 15.94 -7.14 31.85
C LEU A 693 15.55 -7.02 33.33
N GLN A 694 16.54 -6.93 34.23
CA GLN A 694 16.29 -6.70 35.66
C GLN A 694 15.67 -5.31 35.92
N ALA A 695 16.12 -4.29 35.20
CA ALA A 695 15.52 -2.96 35.30
C ALA A 695 14.08 -2.92 34.76
N LEU A 696 13.81 -3.61 33.65
CA LEU A 696 12.45 -3.81 33.15
C LEU A 696 11.60 -4.56 34.18
N ALA A 697 12.11 -5.66 34.76
CA ALA A 697 11.43 -6.42 35.80
C ALA A 697 10.97 -5.55 36.97
N GLY A 698 11.84 -4.64 37.44
CA GLY A 698 11.51 -3.70 38.52
C GLY A 698 10.52 -2.58 38.14
N SER A 699 10.21 -2.44 36.86
CA SER A 699 9.38 -1.36 36.31
C SER A 699 8.15 -1.85 35.54
N ILE A 700 7.88 -3.15 35.50
CA ILE A 700 6.66 -3.68 34.86
C ILE A 700 5.41 -3.14 35.58
N PRO A 701 4.48 -2.51 34.87
CA PRO A 701 3.22 -2.05 35.44
C PRO A 701 2.38 -3.19 36.00
N SER A 702 1.77 -3.00 37.16
CA SER A 702 0.88 -4.01 37.77
C SER A 702 -0.42 -4.22 37.00
N SER A 703 -0.79 -3.26 36.13
CA SER A 703 -1.94 -3.30 35.24
C SER A 703 -1.70 -4.07 33.93
N LEU A 704 -0.47 -4.57 33.70
CA LEU A 704 -0.10 -5.17 32.42
C LEU A 704 -0.84 -6.52 32.22
N VAL A 705 -1.54 -6.62 31.09
CA VAL A 705 -2.27 -7.81 30.65
C VAL A 705 -1.53 -8.52 29.52
N HIS A 706 -0.80 -7.76 28.69
CA HIS A 706 0.00 -8.28 27.59
C HIS A 706 1.41 -7.70 27.62
N PHE A 707 2.41 -8.58 27.66
CA PHE A 707 3.81 -8.21 27.59
C PHE A 707 4.51 -8.96 26.46
N GLY A 708 5.22 -8.22 25.60
CA GLY A 708 6.02 -8.77 24.52
C GLY A 708 7.42 -8.16 24.52
N LEU A 709 8.45 -8.98 24.43
CA LEU A 709 9.84 -8.54 24.34
C LEU A 709 10.59 -9.32 23.28
N THR A 710 11.14 -8.62 22.29
CA THR A 710 12.15 -9.12 21.37
C THR A 710 13.48 -8.45 21.70
N SER A 711 14.54 -9.22 21.95
CA SER A 711 15.84 -8.66 22.32
C SER A 711 16.99 -9.57 21.90
N THR A 712 18.21 -9.05 22.01
CA THR A 712 19.45 -9.82 21.90
C THR A 712 20.13 -9.78 23.28
N LEU A 713 20.85 -10.83 23.67
CA LEU A 713 21.67 -10.82 24.89
C LEU A 713 23.12 -11.14 24.53
N GLY A 714 24.06 -10.55 25.27
CA GLY A 714 25.48 -10.87 25.15
C GLY A 714 25.76 -12.34 25.40
N ASP A 715 26.76 -12.88 24.71
CA ASP A 715 27.09 -14.31 24.75
C ASP A 715 27.49 -14.79 26.15
N ASP A 716 28.09 -13.90 26.95
CA ASP A 716 28.55 -14.19 28.32
C ASP A 716 27.43 -14.09 29.38
N GLU A 717 26.21 -13.71 29.00
CA GLU A 717 25.10 -13.60 29.93
C GLU A 717 24.60 -14.99 30.38
N HIS A 718 24.10 -15.10 31.62
CA HIS A 718 23.67 -16.37 32.24
C HIS A 718 22.15 -16.46 32.49
N GLY A 719 21.34 -15.63 31.81
CA GLY A 719 19.87 -15.69 31.87
C GLY A 719 19.20 -15.22 33.17
N MET A 720 19.95 -14.74 34.16
CA MET A 720 19.39 -14.26 35.43
C MET A 720 18.38 -13.13 35.25
N GLY A 721 18.59 -12.25 34.28
CA GLY A 721 17.67 -11.16 33.97
C GLY A 721 16.32 -11.67 33.47
N ILE A 722 16.30 -12.78 32.71
CA ILE A 722 15.06 -13.43 32.23
C ILE A 722 14.28 -14.02 33.42
N ILE A 723 14.99 -14.66 34.35
CA ILE A 723 14.38 -15.24 35.55
C ILE A 723 13.78 -14.12 36.43
N ASP A 724 14.51 -13.03 36.62
CA ASP A 724 14.02 -11.89 37.40
C ASP A 724 12.82 -11.22 36.73
N LEU A 725 12.83 -11.10 35.39
CA LEU A 725 11.70 -10.65 34.60
C LEU A 725 10.46 -11.51 34.85
N ALA A 726 10.59 -12.84 34.79
CA ALA A 726 9.47 -13.76 35.04
C ALA A 726 8.92 -13.65 36.48
N LYS A 727 9.78 -13.52 37.50
CA LYS A 727 9.36 -13.35 38.91
C LYS A 727 8.55 -12.08 39.15
N CYS A 728 8.81 -11.02 38.37
CA CYS A 728 8.17 -9.72 38.52
C CYS A 728 6.93 -9.55 37.65
N MET A 729 6.53 -10.57 36.87
CA MET A 729 5.32 -10.49 36.06
C MET A 729 4.07 -10.28 36.93
N PRO A 730 3.16 -9.39 36.54
CA PRO A 730 1.98 -9.09 37.33
C PRO A 730 1.01 -10.27 37.30
N MET A 731 0.30 -10.47 38.40
CA MET A 731 -0.69 -11.54 38.53
C MET A 731 -1.85 -11.41 37.53
N GLY A 732 -2.04 -10.26 36.88
CA GLY A 732 -3.05 -10.05 35.84
C GLY A 732 -2.57 -10.33 34.40
N LEU A 733 -1.32 -10.78 34.21
CA LEU A 733 -0.76 -11.03 32.87
C LEU A 733 -1.43 -12.24 32.21
N GLU A 734 -2.10 -12.01 31.08
CA GLU A 734 -2.78 -13.05 30.30
C GLU A 734 -1.94 -13.49 29.10
N LYS A 735 -1.14 -12.60 28.52
CA LYS A 735 -0.33 -12.89 27.33
C LYS A 735 1.13 -12.51 27.52
N PHE A 736 2.03 -13.47 27.26
CA PHE A 736 3.47 -13.28 27.35
C PHE A 736 4.19 -13.75 26.07
N GLU A 737 4.89 -12.83 25.41
CA GLU A 737 5.73 -13.10 24.25
C GLU A 737 7.19 -12.78 24.56
N LEU A 738 8.11 -13.72 24.32
CA LEU A 738 9.54 -13.51 24.50
C LEU A 738 10.32 -14.09 23.33
N ALA A 739 11.02 -13.23 22.61
CA ALA A 739 11.94 -13.60 21.54
C ALA A 739 13.36 -13.13 21.87
N LEU A 740 14.31 -14.05 22.00
CA LEU A 740 15.70 -13.73 22.33
C LEU A 740 16.68 -14.31 21.31
N HIS A 741 17.60 -13.47 20.85
CA HIS A 741 18.83 -13.92 20.18
C HIS A 741 19.94 -13.98 21.22
N TRP A 742 20.34 -15.18 21.65
CA TRP A 742 21.25 -15.34 22.79
C TRP A 742 22.01 -16.67 22.73
N GLN A 743 23.34 -16.60 22.70
CA GLN A 743 24.19 -17.80 22.66
C GLN A 743 24.31 -18.52 24.02
N GLY A 744 23.99 -17.86 25.14
CA GLY A 744 24.00 -18.47 26.47
C GLY A 744 22.71 -19.21 26.84
N PHE A 745 21.74 -19.29 25.91
CA PHE A 745 20.47 -19.96 26.15
C PHE A 745 20.67 -21.44 26.51
N ASN A 746 20.00 -21.87 27.59
CA ASN A 746 19.95 -23.25 28.03
C ASN A 746 18.54 -23.59 28.54
N ALA A 747 18.20 -24.88 28.56
CA ALA A 747 16.87 -25.34 28.91
C ALA A 747 16.55 -25.22 30.41
N GLU A 748 17.56 -25.22 31.29
CA GLU A 748 17.36 -25.03 32.73
C GLU A 748 16.83 -23.63 33.04
N THR A 749 17.42 -22.59 32.45
CA THR A 749 16.93 -21.21 32.56
C THR A 749 15.49 -21.09 32.09
N LEU A 750 15.14 -21.75 30.97
CA LEU A 750 13.78 -21.75 30.45
C LEU A 750 12.79 -22.40 31.43
N ASN A 751 13.12 -23.56 31.99
CA ASN A 751 12.28 -24.24 32.98
C ASN A 751 12.06 -23.38 34.23
N ILE A 752 13.12 -22.77 34.75
CA ILE A 752 13.04 -21.89 35.91
C ILE A 752 12.16 -20.67 35.61
N MET A 753 12.34 -20.04 34.45
CA MET A 753 11.53 -18.90 34.01
C MET A 753 10.04 -19.26 33.99
N ILE A 754 9.67 -20.37 33.34
CA ILE A 754 8.25 -20.78 33.26
C ILE A 754 7.68 -21.08 34.65
N GLY A 755 8.46 -21.69 35.55
CA GLY A 755 8.03 -21.96 36.92
C GLY A 755 7.69 -20.72 37.75
N TYR A 756 8.14 -19.53 37.33
CA TYR A 756 7.80 -18.24 37.96
C TYR A 756 6.66 -17.49 37.29
N LEU A 757 6.23 -17.89 36.10
CA LEU A 757 5.17 -17.20 35.38
C LEU A 757 3.83 -17.31 36.14
N PRO A 758 2.99 -16.25 36.12
CA PRO A 758 1.72 -16.27 36.81
C PRO A 758 0.75 -17.27 36.15
N SER A 759 -0.08 -17.93 36.97
CA SER A 759 -1.04 -18.92 36.49
C SER A 759 -2.17 -18.35 35.63
N THR A 760 -2.27 -17.03 35.53
CA THR A 760 -3.21 -16.28 34.68
C THR A 760 -2.83 -16.25 33.21
N ILE A 761 -1.62 -16.67 32.83
CA ILE A 761 -1.22 -16.74 31.43
C ILE A 761 -2.13 -17.69 30.66
N GLU A 762 -2.71 -17.16 29.58
CA GLU A 762 -3.52 -17.86 28.60
C GLU A 762 -2.77 -18.11 27.28
N ASP A 763 -1.86 -17.21 26.89
CA ASP A 763 -1.07 -17.31 25.66
C ASP A 763 0.43 -17.09 25.95
N LEU A 764 1.24 -18.11 25.68
CA LEU A 764 2.68 -18.12 25.89
C LEU A 764 3.41 -18.38 24.58
N ASN A 765 4.13 -17.38 24.07
CA ASN A 765 4.90 -17.48 22.82
C ASN A 765 6.38 -17.22 23.07
N LEU A 766 7.21 -18.23 22.86
CA LEU A 766 8.63 -18.21 23.17
C LEU A 766 9.47 -18.53 21.94
N SER A 767 10.46 -17.70 21.64
CA SER A 767 11.40 -17.90 20.52
C SER A 767 12.84 -17.65 20.96
N PHE A 768 13.69 -18.66 20.96
CA PHE A 768 15.10 -18.52 21.31
C PHE A 768 15.99 -18.90 20.12
N LEU A 769 16.78 -17.96 19.62
CA LEU A 769 17.76 -18.18 18.56
C LEU A 769 19.17 -18.14 19.16
N GLY A 770 19.87 -19.26 19.10
CA GLY A 770 21.19 -19.45 19.72
C GLY A 770 21.16 -20.44 20.89
N GLY A 771 22.35 -20.73 21.43
CA GLY A 771 22.52 -21.54 22.62
C GLY A 771 22.43 -23.05 22.43
N GLU A 772 22.08 -23.73 23.52
CA GLU A 772 22.05 -25.18 23.62
C GLU A 772 20.74 -25.77 23.08
N HIS A 773 20.85 -26.94 22.44
CA HIS A 773 19.69 -27.72 22.05
C HIS A 773 18.93 -28.20 23.29
N ILE A 774 17.60 -27.98 23.31
CA ILE A 774 16.74 -28.56 24.34
C ILE A 774 16.64 -30.07 24.13
N ASP A 775 17.30 -30.81 25.00
CA ASP A 775 17.25 -32.26 25.00
C ASP A 775 15.89 -32.79 25.51
N ASP A 776 15.70 -34.09 25.31
CA ASP A 776 14.47 -34.80 25.62
C ASP A 776 14.14 -34.77 27.13
N THR A 777 15.15 -34.81 28.00
CA THR A 777 14.96 -34.68 29.46
C THR A 777 14.44 -33.30 29.82
N SER A 778 15.03 -32.26 29.23
CA SER A 778 14.66 -30.88 29.47
C SER A 778 13.27 -30.55 28.91
N LEU A 779 12.88 -31.16 27.79
CA LEU A 779 11.50 -31.07 27.27
C LEU A 779 10.47 -31.66 28.24
N LYS A 780 10.78 -32.77 28.93
CA LYS A 780 9.89 -33.32 29.96
C LYS A 780 9.73 -32.37 31.14
N SER A 781 10.84 -31.78 31.61
CA SER A 781 10.79 -30.77 32.66
C SER A 781 9.98 -29.55 32.24
N LEU A 782 10.17 -29.08 31.00
CA LEU A 782 9.42 -27.96 30.44
C LEU A 782 7.92 -28.24 30.39
N ALA A 783 7.54 -29.42 29.90
CA ALA A 783 6.15 -29.89 29.87
C ALA A 783 5.51 -29.86 31.27
N ALA A 784 6.22 -30.35 32.28
CA ALA A 784 5.74 -30.35 33.66
C ALA A 784 5.56 -28.94 34.25
N GLU A 785 6.44 -27.99 33.91
CA GLU A 785 6.28 -26.59 34.33
C GLU A 785 5.11 -25.92 33.61
N CYS A 786 4.96 -26.11 32.29
CA CYS A 786 3.83 -25.57 31.53
C CYS A 786 2.47 -26.07 32.03
N GLN A 787 2.37 -27.32 32.49
CA GLN A 787 1.13 -27.86 33.08
C GLN A 787 0.67 -27.13 34.35
N LYS A 788 1.56 -26.40 35.03
CA LYS A 788 1.20 -25.59 36.20
C LYS A 788 0.48 -24.30 35.82
N LEU A 789 0.59 -23.87 34.56
CA LEU A 789 -0.13 -22.73 34.00
C LEU A 789 -1.56 -23.17 33.63
N VAL A 790 -2.42 -23.30 34.64
CA VAL A 790 -3.76 -23.90 34.51
C VAL A 790 -4.69 -23.19 33.52
N ASN A 791 -4.41 -21.93 33.19
CA ASN A 791 -5.20 -21.15 32.23
C ASN A 791 -4.60 -21.13 30.81
N LEU A 792 -3.48 -21.82 30.57
CA LEU A 792 -2.79 -21.81 29.29
C LEU A 792 -3.63 -22.45 28.19
N LYS A 793 -4.03 -21.64 27.20
CA LYS A 793 -4.84 -22.03 26.03
C LYS A 793 -3.99 -22.14 24.77
N SER A 794 -2.97 -21.30 24.65
CA SER A 794 -2.07 -21.21 23.49
C SER A 794 -0.62 -21.28 23.96
N PHE A 795 0.17 -22.15 23.33
CA PHE A 795 1.59 -22.33 23.63
C PHE A 795 2.38 -22.48 22.33
N LYS A 796 3.41 -21.66 22.16
CA LYS A 796 4.37 -21.79 21.07
C LYS A 796 5.78 -21.72 21.62
N LEU A 797 6.63 -22.65 21.19
CA LEU A 797 8.06 -22.64 21.49
C LEU A 797 8.85 -22.91 20.21
N LYS A 798 9.68 -21.96 19.83
CA LYS A 798 10.67 -22.12 18.78
C LYS A 798 12.06 -21.98 19.36
N THR A 799 12.91 -22.98 19.18
CA THR A 799 14.33 -22.86 19.52
C THR A 799 15.20 -23.26 18.34
N SER A 800 16.34 -22.59 18.19
CA SER A 800 17.39 -22.95 17.25
C SER A 800 18.72 -22.91 17.99
N ASP A 801 19.49 -23.99 17.96
CA ASP A 801 20.85 -23.95 18.51
C ASP A 801 21.75 -23.00 17.69
N SER A 802 22.94 -22.72 18.24
CA SER A 802 23.96 -21.87 17.63
C SER A 802 24.57 -22.42 16.34
N GLY A 803 24.28 -23.67 15.96
CA GLY A 803 24.96 -24.35 14.86
C GLY A 803 26.44 -24.68 15.13
N SER A 804 26.96 -24.39 16.34
CA SER A 804 28.36 -24.62 16.72
C SER A 804 28.81 -26.09 16.61
N LYS A 805 27.88 -27.04 16.57
CA LYS A 805 28.12 -28.47 16.34
C LYS A 805 28.07 -28.90 14.87
N GLY A 806 27.99 -27.95 13.93
CA GLY A 806 28.00 -28.19 12.48
C GLY A 806 26.63 -28.47 11.85
N PHE A 807 25.54 -28.42 12.63
CA PHE A 807 24.15 -28.47 12.15
C PHE A 807 23.26 -27.64 13.07
N TYR A 808 22.24 -27.00 12.50
CA TYR A 808 21.22 -26.29 13.27
C TYR A 808 20.13 -27.26 13.70
N SER A 809 19.99 -27.49 14.99
CA SER A 809 18.84 -28.23 15.53
C SER A 809 17.74 -27.25 15.87
N VAL A 810 16.61 -27.35 15.17
CA VAL A 810 15.43 -26.51 15.41
C VAL A 810 14.34 -27.35 16.10
N ARG A 811 13.81 -26.85 17.20
CA ARG A 811 12.54 -27.34 17.78
C ARG A 811 11.47 -26.30 17.49
N ASP A 812 10.36 -26.77 16.95
CA ASP A 812 9.22 -25.90 16.60
C ASP A 812 7.94 -26.55 17.11
N ILE A 813 7.53 -26.16 18.31
CA ILE A 813 6.38 -26.70 19.04
C ILE A 813 5.25 -25.68 18.95
N GLN A 814 4.16 -26.07 18.28
CA GLN A 814 3.06 -25.16 17.95
C GLN A 814 1.87 -25.22 18.92
N SER A 815 1.88 -26.15 19.89
CA SER A 815 0.85 -26.26 20.92
C SER A 815 1.34 -26.99 22.17
N LEU A 816 0.60 -26.85 23.29
CA LEU A 816 0.89 -27.55 24.55
C LEU A 816 0.72 -29.07 24.38
N GLU A 817 -0.27 -29.52 23.62
CA GLU A 817 -0.51 -30.95 23.36
C GLU A 817 0.68 -31.58 22.65
N ILE A 818 1.31 -30.86 21.71
CA ILE A 818 2.52 -31.33 21.03
C ILE A 818 3.67 -31.44 22.04
N LEU A 819 3.85 -30.44 22.92
CA LEU A 819 4.88 -30.51 23.97
C LEU A 819 4.68 -31.74 24.87
N LEU A 820 3.43 -31.99 25.32
CA LEU A 820 3.09 -33.13 26.16
C LEU A 820 3.30 -34.47 25.43
N ALA A 821 2.87 -34.58 24.18
CA ALA A 821 3.06 -35.77 23.37
C ALA A 821 4.55 -36.08 23.15
N CYS A 822 5.37 -35.04 22.92
CA CYS A 822 6.82 -35.20 22.88
C CYS A 822 7.36 -35.70 24.22
N SER A 823 6.91 -35.15 25.35
CA SER A 823 7.32 -35.56 26.69
C SER A 823 6.93 -37.02 27.02
N GLU A 824 5.79 -37.52 26.55
CA GLU A 824 5.29 -38.88 26.81
C GLU A 824 5.91 -39.94 25.91
N ALA A 825 6.29 -39.58 24.67
CA ALA A 825 6.93 -40.49 23.72
C ALA A 825 8.39 -40.83 24.12
N LEU A 826 8.98 -40.00 24.98
CA LEU A 826 10.32 -40.11 25.53
C LEU A 826 10.30 -40.85 26.87
#